data_AF-R9TLB1-F1
#
_entry.id   AF-R9TLB1-F1
#
_cell.length_a   1.000
_cell.length_b   1.000
_cell.length_c   1.000
_cell.angle_alpha   90.00
_cell.angle_beta   90.00
_cell.angle_gamma   90.00
#
_symmetry.space_group_name_H-M   'P 1'
#
loop_
_entity.id
_entity.type
_entity.pdbx_description
1 polymer ?
#
loop_
_entity_poly.entity_id
_entity_poly.type
_entity_poly.pdbx_seq_one_letter_code
_entity_poly.pdbx_strand_id
1 'polypeptide(L)'
;MPTTIVNGSTVYVLLGKYGTTGSAGKSNARYTDLLLAKGVFGAGEADGTQQKKISWTGTYALWPYFPIPIYYRGITELVGGGGTGVILSDGTLIFPVEARKAGGTVVSLVLQSRKPEREWELSWGTTVSGCSNPAIVEWDRYYGELYMITSCDEGFYRVVRSRYWGEEWMEEDAILSRVWGTSRNRKGNGVRSGFTTATIAGKKVMLLTMPVYEEEGGADNQKGRGRLHLWVTDMQRVHDVGPISAADENATASSLLYKSDGEEELIAVYERKKAAEGDSYGLVSVRLTEQLRQIKRVVKRWNALNKTLQTCLSAGGVQPQRRDQCQGDIPTEGLVGLLSNTSADGKVWKDEYLGVNATVTNGAAGEKGDVRFKGAGSWAEWPVGKAGQNQPYYFANTEFTLVATVTIHAVPNSEGGSPIPLMGVKMNDEGNSVLFGLSYTKDKKWRFKLGSADSTGPSGTWEPNTQYQVVLQMDWDDWFVYVGGNNIYTKKYDGALFKSGRISHFFFGVDDKSAGEANSPDVTVANVLLYSRVLSGAEITNIKDGKVTLPPPDAEEEIEEQQESPASTDNESPASRTQPLSGVVNDAEPTQVGTVQQEDAVEVPVPAAQPPRPGAQLDASSGGSGTEGNEATAGSKVDAQPHNAGPMRSDAQNAGDTGNDDRIDGSGDRAAGRRR
;
A
#
# COMPACT_ATOMS: atom_id res chain seq x y z
N MET A 1 10.68 21.17 0.91
CA MET A 1 12.01 20.63 0.55
C MET A 1 12.25 20.83 -0.96
N PRO A 2 13.49 20.67 -1.48
CA PRO A 2 13.72 20.60 -2.92
C PRO A 2 13.02 19.38 -3.53
N THR A 3 12.17 19.58 -4.54
CA THR A 3 11.53 18.49 -5.30
C THR A 3 12.03 18.50 -6.74
N THR A 4 12.35 17.35 -7.33
CA THR A 4 13.00 17.25 -8.65
C THR A 4 12.16 16.52 -9.68
N ILE A 5 12.19 16.96 -10.94
CA ILE A 5 11.67 16.22 -12.11
C ILE A 5 12.78 16.21 -13.17
N VAL A 6 12.99 15.06 -13.81
CA VAL A 6 13.93 14.90 -14.94
C VAL A 6 13.13 14.61 -16.21
N ASN A 7 13.24 15.49 -17.21
CA ASN A 7 12.63 15.36 -18.53
C ASN A 7 13.73 15.34 -19.60
N GLY A 8 14.07 14.14 -20.09
CA GLY A 8 15.20 13.95 -21.01
C GLY A 8 16.51 14.47 -20.39
N SER A 9 17.19 15.38 -21.09
CA SER A 9 18.40 16.05 -20.59
C SER A 9 18.13 17.26 -19.67
N THR A 10 16.88 17.58 -19.34
CA THR A 10 16.53 18.73 -18.48
C THR A 10 16.13 18.27 -17.08
N VAL A 11 16.65 18.92 -16.05
CA VAL A 11 16.16 18.79 -14.66
C VAL A 11 15.45 20.08 -14.24
N TYR A 12 14.30 19.92 -13.61
CA TYR A 12 13.54 20.97 -12.96
C TYR A 12 13.57 20.74 -11.45
N VAL A 13 13.89 21.77 -10.67
CA VAL A 13 13.92 21.69 -9.20
C VAL A 13 13.00 22.77 -8.60
N LEU A 14 11.94 22.33 -7.94
CA LEU A 14 11.03 23.17 -7.18
C LEU A 14 11.63 23.45 -5.80
N LEU A 15 11.69 24.72 -5.42
CA LEU A 15 12.28 25.22 -4.19
C LEU A 15 11.31 26.16 -3.48
N GLY A 16 11.20 26.04 -2.15
CA GLY A 16 10.49 27.03 -1.32
C GLY A 16 11.43 28.17 -0.94
N LYS A 17 10.98 29.42 -1.10
CA LYS A 17 11.71 30.64 -0.72
C LYS A 17 11.15 31.19 0.60
N TYR A 18 12.04 31.48 1.54
CA TYR A 18 11.71 32.10 2.82
C TYR A 18 11.74 33.63 2.72
N GLY A 19 10.80 34.31 3.38
CA GLY A 19 10.64 35.77 3.28
C GLY A 19 11.66 36.61 4.04
N THR A 20 12.37 36.03 5.01
CA THR A 20 13.36 36.76 5.83
C THR A 20 14.69 36.02 5.90
N THR A 21 15.79 36.76 5.76
CA THR A 21 17.14 36.21 5.95
C THR A 21 17.33 35.76 7.40
N GLY A 22 17.87 34.55 7.60
CA GLY A 22 18.09 33.99 8.94
C GLY A 22 16.86 33.40 9.64
N SER A 23 15.72 33.21 8.93
CA SER A 23 14.57 32.46 9.47
C SER A 23 14.59 30.96 9.15
N ALA A 24 15.46 30.49 8.27
CA ALA A 24 15.65 29.06 8.01
C ALA A 24 16.00 28.33 9.32
N GLY A 25 15.21 27.30 9.68
CA GLY A 25 15.35 26.57 10.94
C GLY A 25 14.53 27.09 12.12
N LYS A 26 13.76 28.19 11.97
CA LYS A 26 12.74 28.59 12.97
C LYS A 26 11.39 27.97 12.61
N SER A 27 10.71 27.32 13.56
CA SER A 27 9.42 26.63 13.38
C SER A 27 8.30 27.50 12.78
N ASN A 28 8.42 28.82 12.87
CA ASN A 28 7.40 29.79 12.46
C ASN A 28 7.80 30.58 11.20
N ALA A 29 8.85 30.15 10.49
CA ALA A 29 9.36 30.82 9.30
C ALA A 29 8.48 30.52 8.08
N ARG A 30 7.67 31.50 7.67
CA ARG A 30 6.76 31.34 6.53
C ARG A 30 7.54 31.32 5.21
N TYR A 31 7.17 30.38 4.35
CA TYR A 31 7.54 30.41 2.93
C TYR A 31 6.71 31.51 2.25
N THR A 32 7.36 32.38 1.49
CA THR A 32 6.69 33.52 0.83
C THR A 32 6.50 33.32 -0.67
N ASP A 33 7.35 32.52 -1.32
CA ASP A 33 7.25 32.23 -2.75
C ASP A 33 7.75 30.81 -3.06
N LEU A 34 7.43 30.34 -4.27
CA LEU A 34 8.08 29.20 -4.90
C LEU A 34 9.06 29.66 -5.98
N LEU A 35 10.15 28.93 -6.14
CA LEU A 35 11.12 29.08 -7.23
C LEU A 35 11.26 27.77 -7.99
N LEU A 36 11.45 27.84 -9.30
CA LEU A 36 11.81 26.72 -10.16
C LEU A 36 13.20 26.97 -10.74
N ALA A 37 14.17 26.11 -10.42
CA ALA A 37 15.48 26.10 -11.09
C ALA A 37 15.47 25.11 -12.26
N LYS A 38 16.05 25.51 -13.40
CA LYS A 38 16.21 24.66 -14.59
C LYS A 38 17.69 24.35 -14.81
N GLY A 39 18.02 23.06 -14.88
CA GLY A 39 19.34 22.55 -15.24
C GLY A 39 19.28 21.73 -16.53
N VAL A 40 20.38 21.72 -17.30
CA VAL A 40 20.53 20.91 -18.51
C VAL A 40 21.81 20.08 -18.42
N PHE A 41 21.68 18.77 -18.59
CA PHE A 41 22.77 17.80 -18.66
C PHE A 41 23.40 17.76 -20.06
N GLY A 42 24.72 17.60 -20.14
CA GLY A 42 25.44 17.43 -21.41
C GLY A 42 25.51 18.68 -22.28
N ALA A 43 25.26 19.86 -21.70
CA ALA A 43 25.30 21.13 -22.42
C ALA A 43 26.72 21.44 -22.93
N GLY A 44 26.94 21.25 -24.23
CA GLY A 44 28.22 21.52 -24.91
C GLY A 44 29.04 20.27 -25.29
N GLU A 45 28.51 19.06 -25.12
CA GLU A 45 29.21 17.82 -25.44
C GLU A 45 28.96 17.37 -26.89
N ALA A 46 30.04 17.15 -27.64
CA ALA A 46 30.02 16.65 -29.02
C ALA A 46 30.57 15.21 -29.16
N ASP A 47 31.17 14.65 -28.10
CA ASP A 47 31.78 13.33 -28.12
C ASP A 47 31.79 12.67 -26.72
N GLY A 48 31.73 11.33 -26.67
CA GLY A 48 31.43 10.52 -25.49
C GLY A 48 32.54 10.41 -24.43
N THR A 49 33.59 11.23 -24.53
CA THR A 49 34.77 11.21 -23.65
C THR A 49 34.82 12.37 -22.66
N GLN A 50 33.91 13.35 -22.73
CA GLN A 50 33.89 14.49 -21.81
C GLN A 50 33.18 14.18 -20.48
N GLN A 51 33.60 14.88 -19.41
CA GLN A 51 32.93 14.82 -18.12
C GLN A 51 31.54 15.47 -18.20
N LYS A 52 30.49 14.69 -17.93
CA LYS A 52 29.08 15.12 -17.94
C LYS A 52 28.85 16.36 -17.07
N LYS A 53 28.58 17.50 -17.70
CA LYS A 53 28.27 18.76 -17.00
C LYS A 53 26.77 18.97 -16.79
N ILE A 54 26.43 19.65 -15.70
CA ILE A 54 25.09 20.21 -15.43
C ILE A 54 25.20 21.73 -15.54
N SER A 55 24.47 22.33 -16.48
CA SER A 55 24.38 23.78 -16.64
C SER A 55 23.06 24.28 -16.07
N TRP A 56 23.10 25.12 -15.04
CA TRP A 56 21.91 25.79 -14.48
C TRP A 56 21.56 27.00 -15.35
N THR A 57 20.55 26.84 -16.20
CA THR A 57 20.24 27.79 -17.29
C THR A 57 19.20 28.86 -16.92
N GLY A 58 18.48 28.69 -15.81
CA GLY A 58 17.47 29.66 -15.39
C GLY A 58 16.91 29.40 -14.00
N THR A 59 16.30 30.44 -13.42
CA THR A 59 15.50 30.36 -12.21
C THR A 59 14.26 31.24 -12.40
N TYR A 60 13.08 30.67 -12.14
CA TYR A 60 11.78 31.28 -12.40
C TYR A 60 11.02 31.39 -11.08
N ALA A 61 10.49 32.57 -10.77
CA ALA A 61 9.55 32.71 -9.65
C ALA A 61 8.20 32.13 -10.09
N LEU A 62 7.62 31.23 -9.29
CA LEU A 62 6.34 30.63 -9.59
C LEU A 62 5.23 31.35 -8.82
N TRP A 63 4.27 31.89 -9.55
CA TRP A 63 2.98 32.33 -9.02
C TRP A 63 1.89 31.41 -9.56
N PRO A 64 1.62 30.27 -8.90
CA PRO A 64 0.73 29.26 -9.45
C PRO A 64 -0.71 29.77 -9.53
N TYR A 65 -1.39 29.38 -10.61
CA TYR A 65 -2.82 29.62 -10.76
C TYR A 65 -3.62 28.70 -9.84
N PHE A 66 -4.69 29.24 -9.26
CA PHE A 66 -5.62 28.53 -8.40
C PHE A 66 -6.94 28.39 -9.15
N PRO A 67 -7.39 27.16 -9.50
CA PRO A 67 -8.63 26.95 -10.25
C PRO A 67 -9.89 27.51 -9.57
N ILE A 68 -9.90 27.61 -8.23
CA ILE A 68 -11.05 28.09 -7.46
C ILE A 68 -10.63 29.21 -6.46
N PRO A 69 -11.16 30.44 -6.57
CA PRO A 69 -10.84 31.56 -5.67
C PRO A 69 -11.19 31.35 -4.19
N ILE A 70 -12.11 30.43 -3.88
CA ILE A 70 -12.59 30.14 -2.52
C ILE A 70 -11.53 29.34 -1.73
N TYR A 71 -10.94 28.30 -2.33
CA TYR A 71 -9.86 27.53 -1.71
C TYR A 71 -8.55 28.34 -1.62
N TYR A 72 -8.29 29.21 -2.59
CA TYR A 72 -7.14 30.14 -2.57
C TYR A 72 -7.09 31.00 -1.31
N ARG A 73 -8.23 31.56 -0.85
CA ARG A 73 -8.28 32.38 0.39
C ARG A 73 -7.87 31.63 1.66
N GLY A 74 -7.81 30.29 1.59
CA GLY A 74 -7.28 29.46 2.66
C GLY A 74 -5.76 29.34 2.65
N ILE A 75 -5.09 29.19 1.50
CA ILE A 75 -3.66 28.79 1.49
C ILE A 75 -2.75 29.99 1.81
N THR A 76 -1.91 29.83 2.84
CA THR A 76 -0.98 30.87 3.32
C THR A 76 0.49 30.53 3.08
N GLU A 77 0.82 29.25 2.89
CA GLU A 77 2.19 28.76 2.62
C GLU A 77 2.09 27.57 1.66
N LEU A 78 3.07 27.42 0.77
CA LEU A 78 3.15 26.33 -0.21
C LEU A 78 4.62 25.93 -0.43
N VAL A 79 4.90 24.63 -0.42
CA VAL A 79 6.27 24.10 -0.57
C VAL A 79 6.30 22.83 -1.42
N GLY A 80 7.44 22.58 -2.07
CA GLY A 80 7.73 21.26 -2.63
C GLY A 80 7.76 20.19 -1.53
N GLY A 81 7.09 19.06 -1.76
CA GLY A 81 7.04 17.93 -0.84
C GLY A 81 8.39 17.25 -0.59
N GLY A 82 9.40 17.51 -1.42
CA GLY A 82 10.70 16.83 -1.42
C GLY A 82 10.71 15.59 -2.32
N GLY A 83 11.91 15.08 -2.61
CA GLY A 83 12.06 13.88 -3.45
C GLY A 83 11.75 14.17 -4.92
N THR A 84 11.06 13.25 -5.59
CA THR A 84 10.78 13.30 -7.03
C THR A 84 9.32 13.62 -7.34
N GLY A 85 9.09 14.45 -8.35
CA GLY A 85 7.81 14.52 -9.07
C GLY A 85 7.76 13.52 -10.22
N VAL A 86 6.68 13.57 -11.00
CA VAL A 86 6.45 12.70 -12.16
C VAL A 86 6.21 13.49 -13.44
N ILE A 87 6.31 12.80 -14.58
CA ILE A 87 5.88 13.29 -15.88
C ILE A 87 4.80 12.32 -16.36
N LEU A 88 3.60 12.84 -16.60
CA LEU A 88 2.50 12.03 -17.15
C LEU A 88 2.76 11.66 -18.61
N SER A 89 2.05 10.63 -19.07
CA SER A 89 2.08 10.18 -20.47
C SER A 89 1.77 11.26 -21.54
N ASP A 90 1.12 12.37 -21.16
CA ASP A 90 0.84 13.52 -22.04
C ASP A 90 1.92 14.62 -22.02
N GLY A 91 3.01 14.41 -21.26
CA GLY A 91 4.10 15.37 -21.06
C GLY A 91 3.88 16.40 -19.96
N THR A 92 2.79 16.31 -19.17
CA THR A 92 2.55 17.20 -18.02
C THR A 92 3.51 16.87 -16.87
N LEU A 93 4.26 17.86 -16.40
CA LEU A 93 5.13 17.77 -15.23
C LEU A 93 4.30 17.98 -13.96
N ILE A 94 4.45 17.11 -12.97
CA ILE A 94 3.68 17.16 -11.71
C ILE A 94 4.61 17.03 -10.51
N PHE A 95 4.61 18.05 -9.65
CA PHE A 95 5.30 18.05 -8.36
C PHE A 95 4.34 17.75 -7.22
N PRO A 96 4.69 16.84 -6.28
CA PRO A 96 4.03 16.78 -4.98
C PRO A 96 4.35 18.05 -4.18
N VAL A 97 3.33 18.67 -3.59
CA VAL A 97 3.45 19.89 -2.79
C VAL A 97 2.65 19.80 -1.50
N GLU A 98 3.14 20.45 -0.46
CA GLU A 98 2.47 20.60 0.83
C GLU A 98 2.02 22.06 0.99
N ALA A 99 0.79 22.27 1.44
CA ALA A 99 0.21 23.59 1.67
C ALA A 99 -0.26 23.75 3.12
N ARG A 100 -0.05 24.94 3.67
CA ARG A 100 -0.64 25.36 4.94
C ARG A 100 -1.84 26.26 4.68
N LYS A 101 -2.99 25.92 5.28
CA LYS A 101 -4.20 26.73 5.28
C LYS A 101 -4.19 27.72 6.45
N ALA A 102 -4.95 28.81 6.33
CA ALA A 102 -5.24 29.76 7.39
C ALA A 102 -5.86 29.01 8.59
N GLY A 103 -5.35 29.29 9.79
CA GLY A 103 -5.58 28.45 10.98
C GLY A 103 -4.48 27.42 11.25
N GLY A 104 -3.56 27.19 10.31
CA GLY A 104 -2.35 26.39 10.51
C GLY A 104 -2.41 24.95 9.96
N THR A 105 -3.59 24.49 9.56
CA THR A 105 -3.84 23.14 9.01
C THR A 105 -2.94 22.82 7.82
N VAL A 106 -2.28 21.67 7.85
CA VAL A 106 -1.47 21.14 6.75
C VAL A 106 -2.31 20.21 5.88
N VAL A 107 -2.13 20.30 4.56
CA VAL A 107 -2.64 19.35 3.57
C VAL A 107 -1.60 19.12 2.47
N SER A 108 -1.71 18.00 1.77
CA SER A 108 -0.94 17.70 0.56
C SER A 108 -1.80 17.87 -0.69
N LEU A 109 -1.17 18.19 -1.82
CA LEU A 109 -1.78 18.35 -3.14
C LEU A 109 -0.69 18.26 -4.23
N VAL A 110 -1.02 18.51 -5.50
CA VAL A 110 -0.01 18.57 -6.58
C VAL A 110 0.01 19.91 -7.30
N LEU A 111 1.17 20.22 -7.89
CA LEU A 111 1.45 21.39 -8.71
C LEU A 111 1.84 20.91 -10.12
N GLN A 112 1.07 21.28 -11.14
CA GLN A 112 1.17 20.71 -12.49
C GLN A 112 1.43 21.76 -13.58
N SER A 113 2.11 21.35 -14.66
CA SER A 113 2.43 22.22 -15.78
C SER A 113 2.76 21.48 -17.08
N ARG A 114 2.26 22.02 -18.21
CA ARG A 114 2.75 21.72 -19.57
C ARG A 114 3.69 22.80 -20.13
N LYS A 115 3.87 23.92 -19.43
CA LYS A 115 4.78 25.03 -19.80
C LYS A 115 5.60 25.46 -18.56
N PRO A 116 6.55 24.65 -18.08
CA PRO A 116 7.17 24.80 -16.75
C PRO A 116 7.90 26.12 -16.53
N GLU A 117 8.30 26.82 -17.58
CA GLU A 117 8.95 28.13 -17.50
C GLU A 117 7.98 29.32 -17.34
N ARG A 118 6.66 29.09 -17.40
CA ARG A 118 5.65 30.18 -17.50
C ARG A 118 4.36 29.94 -16.71
N GLU A 119 3.81 28.74 -16.78
CA GLU A 119 2.44 28.44 -16.31
C GLU A 119 2.48 27.24 -15.39
N TRP A 120 1.97 27.39 -14.17
CA TRP A 120 1.74 26.29 -13.23
C TRP A 120 0.38 26.46 -12.60
N GLU A 121 -0.31 25.37 -12.34
CA GLU A 121 -1.58 25.34 -11.62
C GLU A 121 -1.54 24.32 -10.49
N LEU A 122 -2.34 24.54 -9.45
CA LEU A 122 -2.53 23.57 -8.39
C LEU A 122 -3.74 22.67 -8.68
N SER A 123 -3.67 21.42 -8.24
CA SER A 123 -4.82 20.52 -8.24
C SER A 123 -5.99 21.10 -7.44
N TRP A 124 -7.22 20.81 -7.85
CA TRP A 124 -8.40 21.41 -7.21
C TRP A 124 -8.62 20.81 -5.81
N GLY A 125 -8.41 19.50 -5.70
CA GLY A 125 -8.50 18.76 -4.45
C GLY A 125 -7.21 18.84 -3.62
N THR A 126 -7.38 18.66 -2.31
CA THR A 126 -6.29 18.41 -1.37
C THR A 126 -6.56 17.10 -0.64
N THR A 127 -5.52 16.50 -0.05
CA THR A 127 -5.71 15.43 0.93
C THR A 127 -6.50 15.92 2.15
N VAL A 128 -6.90 14.97 3.01
CA VAL A 128 -7.44 15.29 4.33
C VAL A 128 -6.44 16.10 5.17
N SER A 129 -6.98 16.86 6.11
CA SER A 129 -6.22 17.66 7.08
C SER A 129 -5.27 16.79 7.91
N GLY A 130 -4.09 17.32 8.24
CA GLY A 130 -3.10 16.63 9.06
C GLY A 130 -2.08 15.79 8.27
N CYS A 131 -2.31 15.61 6.96
CA CYS A 131 -1.43 14.84 6.07
C CYS A 131 -0.38 15.70 5.34
N SER A 132 0.88 15.30 5.49
CA SER A 132 2.11 16.01 5.16
C SER A 132 3.09 15.10 4.38
N ASN A 133 4.24 15.65 3.98
CA ASN A 133 5.35 14.92 3.34
C ASN A 133 4.94 14.07 2.11
N PRO A 134 4.25 14.65 1.10
CA PRO A 134 3.74 13.89 -0.03
C PRO A 134 4.83 13.37 -0.97
N ALA A 135 4.65 12.13 -1.43
CA ALA A 135 5.35 11.56 -2.58
C ALA A 135 4.31 10.96 -3.55
N ILE A 136 4.57 10.99 -4.87
CA ILE A 136 3.61 10.59 -5.91
C ILE A 136 4.21 9.64 -6.96
N VAL A 137 3.35 8.81 -7.56
CA VAL A 137 3.63 7.98 -8.75
C VAL A 137 2.43 7.96 -9.71
N GLU A 138 2.68 7.70 -11.01
CA GLU A 138 1.62 7.42 -12.01
C GLU A 138 1.42 5.89 -12.10
N TRP A 139 0.21 5.38 -11.79
CA TRP A 139 -0.06 3.94 -11.86
C TRP A 139 -0.74 3.52 -13.17
N ASP A 140 -1.87 4.13 -13.52
CA ASP A 140 -2.56 3.89 -14.78
C ASP A 140 -2.39 5.08 -15.74
N ARG A 141 -2.26 4.77 -17.04
CA ARG A 141 -2.23 5.74 -18.13
C ARG A 141 -3.64 6.23 -18.49
N TYR A 142 -4.68 5.46 -18.20
CA TYR A 142 -6.05 5.93 -18.38
C TYR A 142 -6.38 7.00 -17.34
N TYR A 143 -6.66 8.22 -17.81
CA TYR A 143 -6.99 9.41 -17.00
C TYR A 143 -5.89 9.93 -16.07
N GLY A 144 -4.65 9.48 -16.24
CA GLY A 144 -3.50 9.96 -15.46
C GLY A 144 -3.65 9.73 -13.95
N GLU A 145 -4.02 8.50 -13.55
CA GLU A 145 -4.20 8.18 -12.14
C GLU A 145 -2.88 8.28 -11.35
N LEU A 146 -2.77 9.35 -10.58
CA LEU A 146 -1.72 9.56 -9.59
C LEU A 146 -2.08 8.86 -8.28
N TYR A 147 -1.10 8.18 -7.71
CA TYR A 147 -1.16 7.69 -6.34
C TYR A 147 -0.23 8.57 -5.50
N MET A 148 -0.74 9.14 -4.41
CA MET A 148 0.01 9.94 -3.45
C MET A 148 0.06 9.21 -2.11
N ILE A 149 1.26 9.05 -1.57
CA ILE A 149 1.46 8.61 -0.18
C ILE A 149 1.80 9.82 0.68
N THR A 150 1.16 9.92 1.84
CA THR A 150 1.30 11.04 2.79
C THR A 150 1.41 10.52 4.22
N SER A 151 2.23 11.19 5.03
CA SER A 151 2.30 10.97 6.48
C SER A 151 1.20 11.76 7.16
N CYS A 152 0.35 11.16 8.00
CA CYS A 152 -0.71 11.87 8.70
C CYS A 152 -0.52 11.84 10.24
N ASP A 153 -0.97 12.90 10.90
CA ASP A 153 -0.90 13.06 12.37
C ASP A 153 -1.65 11.95 13.16
N GLU A 154 -2.65 11.34 12.54
CA GLU A 154 -3.33 10.11 12.98
C GLU A 154 -2.39 8.91 13.25
N GLY A 155 -1.13 8.95 12.79
CA GLY A 155 -0.12 7.95 13.13
C GLY A 155 0.17 6.89 12.08
N PHE A 156 -0.31 7.09 10.86
CA PHE A 156 -0.10 6.17 9.74
C PHE A 156 -0.01 6.94 8.42
N TYR A 157 0.53 6.26 7.41
CA TYR A 157 0.57 6.77 6.06
C TYR A 157 -0.78 6.53 5.37
N ARG A 158 -1.36 7.58 4.78
CA ARG A 158 -2.50 7.45 3.89
C ARG A 158 -2.02 7.39 2.45
N VAL A 159 -2.55 6.44 1.70
CA VAL A 159 -2.43 6.41 0.25
C VAL A 159 -3.74 6.89 -0.33
N VAL A 160 -3.68 7.85 -1.25
CA VAL A 160 -4.82 8.39 -1.97
C VAL A 160 -4.57 8.31 -3.46
N ARG A 161 -5.63 8.07 -4.23
CA ARG A 161 -5.60 8.13 -5.70
C ARG A 161 -6.33 9.37 -6.20
N SER A 162 -5.80 9.99 -7.25
CA SER A 162 -6.47 11.09 -7.93
C SER A 162 -7.66 10.59 -8.74
N ARG A 163 -8.75 11.34 -8.76
CA ARG A 163 -9.76 11.28 -9.82
C ARG A 163 -9.73 12.56 -10.63
N TYR A 164 -10.19 12.48 -11.88
CA TYR A 164 -10.30 13.60 -12.81
C TYR A 164 -9.02 14.46 -12.84
N TRP A 165 -7.86 13.83 -13.08
CA TRP A 165 -6.55 14.51 -13.15
C TRP A 165 -6.14 15.29 -11.87
N GLY A 166 -6.65 14.89 -10.71
CA GLY A 166 -6.34 15.53 -9.42
C GLY A 166 -7.38 16.53 -8.92
N GLU A 167 -8.55 16.64 -9.58
CA GLU A 167 -9.65 17.44 -9.02
C GLU A 167 -10.14 16.89 -7.67
N GLU A 168 -10.09 15.56 -7.48
CA GLU A 168 -10.43 14.89 -6.23
C GLU A 168 -9.33 13.91 -5.80
N TRP A 169 -9.16 13.73 -4.49
CA TRP A 169 -8.28 12.72 -3.89
C TRP A 169 -9.11 11.76 -3.05
N MET A 170 -9.19 10.50 -3.48
CA MET A 170 -9.92 9.44 -2.78
C MET A 170 -8.94 8.56 -2.02
N GLU A 171 -9.29 8.13 -0.80
CA GLU A 171 -8.48 7.13 -0.09
C GLU A 171 -8.42 5.81 -0.88
N GLU A 172 -7.23 5.21 -0.92
CA GLU A 172 -6.99 3.86 -1.45
C GLU A 172 -7.07 2.89 -0.28
N ASP A 173 -8.26 2.68 0.25
CA ASP A 173 -8.51 1.84 1.44
C ASP A 173 -8.70 0.35 1.11
N ALA A 174 -8.68 -0.02 -0.18
CA ALA A 174 -8.79 -1.41 -0.60
C ALA A 174 -7.51 -2.21 -0.35
N ILE A 175 -6.32 -1.60 -0.41
CA ILE A 175 -5.04 -2.29 -0.16
C ILE A 175 -4.02 -1.46 0.61
N LEU A 176 -3.74 -0.22 0.17
CA LEU A 176 -2.48 0.47 0.51
C LEU A 176 -2.59 1.50 1.64
N SER A 177 -3.75 2.15 1.80
CA SER A 177 -3.89 3.18 2.84
C SER A 177 -3.84 2.56 4.24
N ARG A 178 -3.13 3.24 5.14
CA ARG A 178 -2.96 2.86 6.55
C ARG A 178 -2.21 1.54 6.77
N VAL A 179 -1.61 0.95 5.74
CA VAL A 179 -0.67 -0.18 5.90
C VAL A 179 0.49 0.25 6.80
N TRP A 180 1.26 1.28 6.41
CA TRP A 180 2.45 1.68 7.15
C TRP A 180 2.12 2.63 8.31
N GLY A 181 2.69 2.34 9.48
CA GLY A 181 2.65 3.22 10.66
C GLY A 181 3.76 4.25 10.64
N THR A 182 3.51 5.49 11.08
CA THR A 182 4.54 6.55 11.17
C THR A 182 5.50 6.36 12.35
N SER A 183 5.10 5.56 13.34
CA SER A 183 5.85 5.17 14.54
C SER A 183 5.36 3.80 15.04
N ARG A 184 6.13 3.13 15.91
CA ARG A 184 5.79 1.77 16.44
C ARG A 184 4.34 1.67 16.94
N ASN A 185 3.91 2.67 17.70
CA ASN A 185 2.59 2.76 18.32
C ASN A 185 1.56 3.52 17.46
N ARG A 186 1.87 3.80 16.18
CA ARG A 186 1.03 4.50 15.21
C ARG A 186 0.48 5.82 15.76
N LYS A 187 1.39 6.76 16.03
CA LYS A 187 1.09 8.12 16.54
C LYS A 187 1.93 9.19 15.84
N GLY A 188 1.32 10.32 15.52
CA GLY A 188 1.98 11.52 15.03
C GLY A 188 2.45 11.42 13.57
N ASN A 189 3.02 12.51 13.05
CA ASN A 189 3.59 12.52 11.72
C ASN A 189 4.90 11.71 11.65
N GLY A 190 5.08 10.99 10.56
CA GLY A 190 6.32 10.32 10.17
C GLY A 190 7.15 11.18 9.21
N VAL A 191 7.96 10.51 8.40
CA VAL A 191 8.92 11.13 7.48
C VAL A 191 8.53 10.92 6.01
N ARG A 192 9.16 11.67 5.10
CA ARG A 192 8.93 11.55 3.66
C ARG A 192 9.45 10.21 3.09
N SER A 193 8.55 9.45 2.49
CA SER A 193 8.86 8.21 1.76
C SER A 193 9.61 8.50 0.47
N GLY A 194 10.53 7.60 0.10
CA GLY A 194 10.87 7.38 -1.30
C GLY A 194 9.72 6.59 -1.93
N PHE A 195 9.31 6.93 -3.15
CA PHE A 195 8.18 6.29 -3.81
C PHE A 195 8.40 6.33 -5.32
N THR A 196 8.34 5.18 -5.98
CA THR A 196 8.53 5.04 -7.42
C THR A 196 7.76 3.83 -7.96
N THR A 197 7.59 3.74 -9.27
CA THR A 197 7.08 2.53 -9.93
C THR A 197 8.18 1.87 -10.75
N ALA A 198 8.11 0.56 -10.88
CA ALA A 198 8.99 -0.24 -11.72
C ALA A 198 8.18 -1.29 -12.49
N THR A 199 8.70 -1.75 -13.62
CA THR A 199 8.22 -2.97 -14.29
C THR A 199 9.28 -4.03 -14.08
N ILE A 200 8.99 -5.03 -13.25
CA ILE A 200 9.93 -6.08 -12.84
C ILE A 200 9.32 -7.43 -13.18
N ALA A 201 10.09 -8.31 -13.82
CA ALA A 201 9.63 -9.64 -14.26
C ALA A 201 8.28 -9.62 -15.01
N GLY A 202 8.04 -8.57 -15.82
CA GLY A 202 6.82 -8.39 -16.61
C GLY A 202 5.60 -7.84 -15.86
N LYS A 203 5.70 -7.57 -14.56
CA LYS A 203 4.63 -7.00 -13.73
C LYS A 203 4.99 -5.57 -13.29
N LYS A 204 4.03 -4.64 -13.38
CA LYS A 204 4.19 -3.30 -12.79
C LYS A 204 4.05 -3.40 -11.27
N VAL A 205 4.95 -2.76 -10.53
CA VAL A 205 4.98 -2.72 -9.06
C VAL A 205 5.28 -1.30 -8.59
N MET A 206 4.82 -0.97 -7.39
CA MET A 206 5.29 0.21 -6.65
C MET A 206 6.40 -0.22 -5.70
N LEU A 207 7.40 0.65 -5.56
CA LEU A 207 8.51 0.53 -4.60
C LEU A 207 8.47 1.75 -3.69
N LEU A 208 8.55 1.52 -2.38
CA LEU A 208 8.51 2.58 -1.37
C LEU A 208 9.43 2.30 -0.19
N THR A 209 9.83 3.34 0.53
CA THR A 209 10.76 3.23 1.67
C THR A 209 10.25 3.92 2.93
N MET A 210 10.14 3.16 4.02
CA MET A 210 9.57 3.59 5.29
C MET A 210 10.48 3.20 6.46
N PRO A 211 10.65 4.03 7.50
CA PRO A 211 11.32 3.61 8.71
C PRO A 211 10.47 2.64 9.52
N VAL A 212 11.07 1.51 9.91
CA VAL A 212 10.54 0.57 10.90
C VAL A 212 11.22 0.87 12.23
N TYR A 213 10.43 0.99 13.29
CA TYR A 213 10.92 1.37 14.62
C TYR A 213 10.97 0.15 15.54
N GLU A 214 12.11 -0.05 16.20
CA GLU A 214 12.31 -1.10 17.19
C GLU A 214 11.52 -0.83 18.49
N GLU A 215 11.38 -1.85 19.33
CA GLU A 215 10.61 -1.75 20.59
C GLU A 215 11.34 -0.95 21.68
N GLU A 216 10.58 -0.53 22.69
CA GLU A 216 11.11 0.18 23.87
C GLU A 216 11.86 -0.75 24.84
N GLY A 217 12.89 -1.43 24.33
CA GLY A 217 13.79 -2.33 25.08
C GLY A 217 15.28 -2.17 24.74
N GLY A 218 15.62 -1.48 23.65
CA GLY A 218 17.00 -1.11 23.35
C GLY A 218 17.61 -0.19 24.43
N ALA A 219 18.94 -0.17 24.52
CA ALA A 219 19.66 0.78 25.38
C ALA A 219 19.16 2.21 25.12
N ASP A 220 19.16 3.09 26.13
CA ASP A 220 18.45 4.39 26.07
C ASP A 220 18.79 5.26 24.83
N ASN A 221 19.97 5.06 24.24
CA ASN A 221 20.42 5.75 23.03
C ASN A 221 19.75 5.27 21.72
N GLN A 222 19.08 4.11 21.69
CA GLN A 222 18.43 3.50 20.51
C GLN A 222 16.91 3.68 20.45
N LYS A 223 16.27 4.09 21.55
CA LYS A 223 14.81 4.28 21.59
C LYS A 223 14.35 5.28 20.53
N GLY A 224 13.38 4.89 19.71
CA GLY A 224 12.80 5.73 18.66
C GLY A 224 13.68 5.93 17.41
N ARG A 225 14.73 5.13 17.20
CA ARG A 225 15.42 5.10 15.89
C ARG A 225 14.57 4.33 14.87
N GLY A 226 14.40 4.91 13.69
CA GLY A 226 13.73 4.27 12.56
C GLY A 226 14.75 3.71 11.58
N ARG A 227 14.76 2.39 11.39
CA ARG A 227 15.57 1.72 10.37
C ARG A 227 14.81 1.75 9.05
N LEU A 228 15.37 2.36 8.00
CA LEU A 228 14.74 2.42 6.69
C LEU A 228 14.63 1.02 6.07
N HIS A 229 13.40 0.61 5.76
CA HIS A 229 13.07 -0.60 5.00
C HIS A 229 12.61 -0.25 3.58
N LEU A 230 12.76 -1.20 2.67
CA LEU A 230 12.23 -1.15 1.31
C LEU A 230 11.02 -2.09 1.20
N TRP A 231 9.96 -1.63 0.55
CA TRP A 231 8.73 -2.39 0.38
C TRP A 231 8.37 -2.48 -1.11
N VAL A 232 7.77 -3.60 -1.49
CA VAL A 232 7.21 -3.81 -2.84
C VAL A 232 5.73 -4.17 -2.77
N THR A 233 4.96 -3.63 -3.71
CA THR A 233 3.55 -3.98 -3.89
C THR A 233 3.14 -4.01 -5.35
N ASP A 234 2.24 -4.93 -5.71
CA ASP A 234 1.59 -4.98 -7.01
C ASP A 234 0.12 -4.50 -6.97
N MET A 235 -0.18 -3.61 -6.01
CA MET A 235 -1.53 -3.12 -5.71
C MET A 235 -2.52 -4.22 -5.28
N GLN A 236 -2.04 -5.36 -4.78
CA GLN A 236 -2.87 -6.27 -3.97
C GLN A 236 -2.02 -6.91 -2.85
N ARG A 237 -0.81 -7.39 -3.17
CA ARG A 237 0.13 -7.92 -2.17
C ARG A 237 1.10 -6.83 -1.73
N VAL A 238 1.53 -6.86 -0.47
CA VAL A 238 2.55 -5.97 0.11
C VAL A 238 3.57 -6.84 0.81
N HIS A 239 4.85 -6.69 0.46
CA HIS A 239 5.97 -7.43 1.02
C HIS A 239 7.06 -6.46 1.49
N ASP A 240 7.59 -6.70 2.69
CA ASP A 240 8.77 -6.01 3.23
C ASP A 240 10.00 -6.70 2.63
N VAL A 241 10.75 -6.00 1.77
CA VAL A 241 12.05 -6.48 1.25
C VAL A 241 13.13 -6.34 2.34
N GLY A 242 12.79 -5.72 3.47
CA GLY A 242 13.65 -5.59 4.62
C GLY A 242 14.53 -4.33 4.59
N PRO A 243 15.50 -4.27 5.52
CA PRO A 243 16.24 -3.06 5.81
C PRO A 243 17.29 -2.69 4.75
N ILE A 244 17.32 -1.40 4.40
CA ILE A 244 18.28 -0.78 3.48
C ILE A 244 19.21 0.26 4.15
N SER A 245 19.11 0.39 5.48
CA SER A 245 19.99 1.21 6.31
C SER A 245 20.64 0.37 7.42
N ALA A 246 21.76 0.87 7.96
CA ALA A 246 22.47 0.17 9.02
C ALA A 246 21.65 0.15 10.31
N ALA A 247 21.82 -0.89 11.14
CA ALA A 247 21.01 -1.10 12.34
C ALA A 247 21.21 -0.02 13.43
N ASP A 248 22.32 0.72 13.40
CA ASP A 248 22.59 1.83 14.30
C ASP A 248 22.13 3.20 13.75
N GLU A 249 21.67 3.27 12.50
CA GLU A 249 21.23 4.53 11.89
C GLU A 249 19.78 4.88 12.24
N ASN A 250 19.51 6.17 12.42
CA ASN A 250 18.16 6.70 12.49
C ASN A 250 17.83 7.39 11.17
N ALA A 251 17.15 6.67 10.27
CA ALA A 251 16.84 7.15 8.94
C ALA A 251 15.55 8.00 8.94
N THR A 252 15.56 9.08 8.14
CA THR A 252 14.45 10.02 8.01
C THR A 252 13.94 10.07 6.56
N ALA A 253 14.03 11.21 5.87
CA ALA A 253 13.51 11.34 4.51
C ALA A 253 14.33 10.49 3.53
N SER A 254 13.65 9.80 2.60
CA SER A 254 14.27 8.90 1.63
C SER A 254 13.77 9.14 0.22
N SER A 255 14.56 8.82 -0.81
CA SER A 255 14.18 8.91 -2.22
C SER A 255 14.63 7.65 -2.93
N LEU A 256 13.79 7.15 -3.84
CA LEU A 256 14.09 6.00 -4.69
C LEU A 256 14.30 6.44 -6.14
N LEU A 257 15.23 5.78 -6.82
CA LEU A 257 15.42 5.85 -8.26
C LEU A 257 15.48 4.43 -8.80
N TYR A 258 14.51 4.07 -9.65
CA TYR A 258 14.59 2.88 -10.49
C TYR A 258 15.00 3.29 -11.90
N LYS A 259 16.01 2.60 -12.45
CA LYS A 259 16.48 2.75 -13.81
C LYS A 259 16.25 1.44 -14.56
N SER A 260 15.46 1.49 -15.62
CA SER A 260 15.18 0.37 -16.54
C SER A 260 16.06 0.38 -17.80
N ASP A 261 16.72 1.49 -18.10
CA ASP A 261 17.41 1.69 -19.37
C ASP A 261 18.81 1.05 -19.33
N GLY A 262 18.97 -0.06 -20.07
CA GLY A 262 20.17 -0.89 -20.05
C GLY A 262 20.16 -1.85 -18.85
N GLU A 263 21.22 -1.82 -18.05
CA GLU A 263 21.26 -2.57 -16.79
C GLU A 263 20.29 -1.98 -15.76
N GLU A 264 19.41 -2.83 -15.23
CA GLU A 264 18.40 -2.47 -14.22
C GLU A 264 19.09 -2.12 -12.89
N GLU A 265 18.85 -0.91 -12.39
CA GLU A 265 19.48 -0.40 -11.18
C GLU A 265 18.43 0.25 -10.26
N LEU A 266 18.43 -0.17 -8.98
CA LEU A 266 17.67 0.47 -7.92
C LEU A 266 18.64 1.19 -6.97
N ILE A 267 18.38 2.47 -6.71
CA ILE A 267 19.20 3.31 -5.84
C ILE A 267 18.29 3.98 -4.82
N ALA A 268 18.68 3.94 -3.54
CA ALA A 268 18.08 4.73 -2.49
C ALA A 268 19.03 5.84 -2.04
N VAL A 269 18.49 7.04 -1.82
CA VAL A 269 19.18 8.15 -1.18
C VAL A 269 18.39 8.55 0.05
N TYR A 270 19.00 8.54 1.24
CA TYR A 270 18.29 8.85 2.49
C TYR A 270 19.10 9.70 3.46
N GLU A 271 18.38 10.45 4.27
CA GLU A 271 18.91 11.20 5.39
C GLU A 271 19.05 10.29 6.61
N ARG A 272 20.21 10.33 7.28
CA ARG A 272 20.43 9.73 8.61
C ARG A 272 20.68 10.82 9.64
N LYS A 273 19.97 10.77 10.77
CA LYS A 273 20.19 11.66 11.91
C LYS A 273 21.33 11.11 12.79
N LYS A 274 22.33 11.95 13.10
CA LYS A 274 23.40 11.57 14.02
C LYS A 274 22.94 11.65 15.48
N ALA A 275 23.52 10.83 16.34
CA ALA A 275 23.12 10.69 17.74
C ALA A 275 23.80 11.66 18.73
N ALA A 276 24.75 12.49 18.28
CA ALA A 276 25.42 13.49 19.12
C ALA A 276 24.54 14.74 19.33
N GLU A 277 24.80 15.52 20.38
CA GLU A 277 24.03 16.73 20.70
C GLU A 277 24.00 17.73 19.53
N GLY A 278 22.85 17.80 18.85
CA GLY A 278 22.58 18.70 17.73
C GLY A 278 21.89 18.00 16.55
N ASP A 279 21.00 18.71 15.87
CA ASP A 279 20.25 18.23 14.68
C ASP A 279 21.14 18.15 13.43
N SER A 280 22.18 17.32 13.48
CA SER A 280 23.09 17.08 12.36
C SER A 280 22.67 15.84 11.55
N TYR A 281 22.50 16.06 10.25
CA TYR A 281 22.08 15.05 9.28
C TYR A 281 23.25 14.68 8.36
N GLY A 282 23.30 13.42 7.94
CA GLY A 282 24.13 12.95 6.83
C GLY A 282 23.26 12.41 5.71
N LEU A 283 23.71 12.54 4.46
CA LEU A 283 23.06 11.91 3.32
C LEU A 283 23.81 10.63 2.96
N VAL A 284 23.09 9.54 2.75
CA VAL A 284 23.62 8.23 2.31
C VAL A 284 23.03 7.92 0.94
N SER A 285 23.84 7.37 0.04
CA SER A 285 23.40 6.82 -1.24
C SER A 285 23.79 5.34 -1.29
N VAL A 286 22.82 4.46 -1.54
CA VAL A 286 23.00 3.01 -1.55
C VAL A 286 22.45 2.42 -2.85
N ARG A 287 23.28 1.61 -3.52
CA ARG A 287 22.85 0.80 -4.67
C ARG A 287 22.24 -0.50 -4.14
N LEU A 288 20.95 -0.67 -4.35
CA LEU A 288 20.13 -1.77 -3.83
C LEU A 288 20.15 -2.99 -4.77
N THR A 289 21.36 -3.41 -5.16
CA THR A 289 21.54 -4.52 -6.11
C THR A 289 20.99 -5.83 -5.58
N GLU A 290 21.15 -6.12 -4.28
CA GLU A 290 20.65 -7.36 -3.70
C GLU A 290 19.13 -7.30 -3.53
N GLN A 291 18.60 -6.24 -2.92
CA GLN A 291 17.16 -6.06 -2.77
C GLN A 291 16.41 -6.07 -4.11
N LEU A 292 17.02 -5.59 -5.20
CA LEU A 292 16.44 -5.72 -6.54
C LEU A 292 16.41 -7.18 -7.05
N ARG A 293 17.33 -8.06 -6.63
CA ARG A 293 17.25 -9.52 -6.87
C ARG A 293 16.13 -10.15 -6.04
N GLN A 294 16.00 -9.76 -4.77
CA GLN A 294 14.93 -10.23 -3.87
C GLN A 294 13.55 -9.89 -4.45
N ILE A 295 13.32 -8.62 -4.83
CA ILE A 295 12.10 -8.19 -5.51
C ILE A 295 11.85 -8.99 -6.79
N LYS A 296 12.88 -9.33 -7.56
CA LYS A 296 12.75 -10.18 -8.75
C LYS A 296 12.33 -11.62 -8.42
N ARG A 297 12.69 -12.18 -7.25
CA ARG A 297 12.17 -13.49 -6.79
C ARG A 297 10.71 -13.36 -6.38
N VAL A 298 10.42 -12.46 -5.44
CA VAL A 298 9.06 -12.18 -4.92
C VAL A 298 8.04 -11.96 -6.04
N VAL A 299 8.36 -11.11 -7.02
CA VAL A 299 7.45 -10.82 -8.14
C VAL A 299 7.29 -12.03 -9.08
N LYS A 300 8.31 -12.87 -9.25
CA LYS A 300 8.19 -14.15 -9.96
C LYS A 300 7.31 -15.14 -9.17
N ARG A 301 7.48 -15.27 -7.85
CA ARG A 301 6.65 -16.10 -6.96
C ARG A 301 5.19 -15.73 -7.10
N TRP A 302 4.85 -14.45 -6.99
CA TRP A 302 3.49 -13.94 -7.19
C TRP A 302 2.92 -14.29 -8.57
N ASN A 303 3.72 -14.15 -9.63
CA ASN A 303 3.29 -14.49 -11.00
C ASN A 303 3.14 -15.99 -11.21
N ALA A 304 4.01 -16.81 -10.62
CA ALA A 304 3.96 -18.27 -10.69
C ALA A 304 2.74 -18.81 -9.93
N LEU A 305 2.48 -18.33 -8.71
CA LEU A 305 1.29 -18.68 -7.94
C LEU A 305 0.01 -18.27 -8.65
N ASN A 306 -0.11 -17.01 -9.09
CA ASN A 306 -1.30 -16.56 -9.81
C ASN A 306 -1.55 -17.40 -11.05
N LYS A 307 -0.51 -17.69 -11.84
CA LYS A 307 -0.63 -18.56 -13.01
C LYS A 307 -1.10 -19.97 -12.62
N THR A 308 -0.52 -20.59 -11.61
CA THR A 308 -0.90 -21.95 -11.18
C THR A 308 -2.35 -22.02 -10.71
N LEU A 309 -2.81 -21.05 -9.92
CA LEU A 309 -4.20 -20.92 -9.45
C LEU A 309 -5.19 -20.69 -10.60
N GLN A 310 -4.81 -19.89 -11.61
CA GLN A 310 -5.60 -19.61 -12.82
C GLN A 310 -5.58 -20.72 -13.89
N THR A 311 -4.53 -21.56 -13.93
CA THR A 311 -4.40 -22.62 -14.95
C THR A 311 -4.89 -23.99 -14.47
N CYS A 312 -5.90 -23.98 -13.61
CA CYS A 312 -6.54 -25.16 -13.03
C CYS A 312 -7.55 -25.81 -14.01
N LEU A 313 -7.23 -25.74 -15.30
CA LEU A 313 -8.04 -26.20 -16.41
C LEU A 313 -8.04 -27.73 -16.48
N SER A 314 -9.24 -28.31 -16.33
CA SER A 314 -9.51 -29.64 -16.86
C SER A 314 -9.25 -29.67 -18.36
N ALA A 315 -8.21 -30.37 -18.80
CA ALA A 315 -7.90 -30.50 -20.21
C ALA A 315 -9.04 -31.24 -20.91
N GLY A 316 -9.83 -30.53 -21.73
CA GLY A 316 -10.93 -31.05 -22.54
C GLY A 316 -10.48 -31.94 -23.72
N GLY A 317 -9.51 -32.81 -23.49
CA GLY A 317 -8.97 -33.79 -24.44
C GLY A 317 -9.13 -35.20 -23.90
N VAL A 318 -9.53 -36.13 -24.76
CA VAL A 318 -9.90 -37.50 -24.40
C VAL A 318 -8.70 -38.31 -23.86
N GLN A 319 -8.50 -38.29 -22.53
CA GLN A 319 -7.62 -39.21 -21.81
C GLN A 319 -8.24 -39.62 -20.46
N PRO A 320 -7.94 -40.83 -19.95
CA PRO A 320 -8.52 -41.33 -18.72
C PRO A 320 -8.04 -40.52 -17.51
N GLN A 321 -8.99 -40.15 -16.64
CA GLN A 321 -8.74 -39.26 -15.51
C GLN A 321 -7.67 -39.79 -14.55
N ARG A 322 -6.65 -38.96 -14.30
CA ARG A 322 -5.88 -39.03 -13.05
C ARG A 322 -6.69 -38.33 -11.96
N ARG A 323 -6.75 -38.93 -10.76
CA ARG A 323 -7.59 -38.47 -9.63
C ARG A 323 -7.13 -37.15 -8.99
N ASP A 324 -6.04 -36.58 -9.48
CA ASP A 324 -5.31 -35.46 -8.87
C ASP A 324 -5.36 -34.19 -9.75
N GLN A 325 -6.30 -34.10 -10.70
CA GLN A 325 -6.51 -32.90 -11.51
C GLN A 325 -7.45 -31.91 -10.81
N CYS A 326 -6.89 -30.72 -10.57
CA CYS A 326 -7.53 -29.41 -10.64
C CYS A 326 -8.96 -29.39 -11.24
N GLN A 327 -9.94 -29.06 -10.40
CA GLN A 327 -11.36 -28.93 -10.76
C GLN A 327 -11.82 -27.46 -10.76
N GLY A 328 -11.16 -26.60 -11.54
CA GLY A 328 -11.63 -25.23 -11.81
C GLY A 328 -10.76 -24.12 -11.22
N ASP A 329 -10.79 -22.97 -11.89
CA ASP A 329 -9.84 -21.88 -11.67
C ASP A 329 -10.14 -21.10 -10.39
N ILE A 330 -9.10 -20.89 -9.57
CA ILE A 330 -9.18 -20.05 -8.39
C ILE A 330 -8.96 -18.59 -8.82
N PRO A 331 -9.88 -17.65 -8.55
CA PRO A 331 -9.71 -16.26 -8.90
C PRO A 331 -8.53 -15.68 -8.11
N THR A 332 -7.67 -14.92 -8.78
CA THR A 332 -6.47 -14.29 -8.18
C THR A 332 -6.57 -12.78 -8.09
N GLU A 333 -7.64 -12.19 -8.65
CA GLU A 333 -7.95 -10.78 -8.51
C GLU A 333 -8.39 -10.50 -7.07
N GLY A 334 -7.67 -9.62 -6.39
CA GLY A 334 -7.87 -9.32 -4.98
C GLY A 334 -7.35 -10.39 -4.02
N LEU A 335 -6.70 -11.47 -4.50
CA LEU A 335 -6.13 -12.50 -3.64
C LEU A 335 -4.81 -12.01 -3.03
N VAL A 336 -4.78 -11.77 -1.72
CA VAL A 336 -3.63 -11.14 -1.05
C VAL A 336 -2.77 -12.10 -0.23
N GLY A 337 -3.32 -13.25 0.18
CA GLY A 337 -2.64 -14.22 1.02
C GLY A 337 -3.20 -15.62 0.87
N LEU A 338 -2.34 -16.63 1.03
CA LEU A 338 -2.62 -18.05 0.86
C LEU A 338 -1.84 -18.85 1.90
N LEU A 339 -2.51 -19.39 2.92
CA LEU A 339 -1.84 -20.30 3.87
C LEU A 339 -1.84 -21.73 3.34
N SER A 340 -0.64 -22.30 3.21
CA SER A 340 -0.45 -23.71 2.86
C SER A 340 0.72 -24.31 3.64
N ASN A 341 1.98 -24.04 3.30
CA ASN A 341 3.09 -24.77 3.92
C ASN A 341 3.32 -24.39 5.41
N THR A 342 3.87 -25.31 6.22
CA THR A 342 4.18 -25.06 7.64
C THR A 342 5.69 -25.15 7.90
N SER A 343 6.22 -24.38 8.85
CA SER A 343 7.61 -24.49 9.31
C SER A 343 7.94 -25.87 9.90
N ALA A 344 9.22 -26.23 9.87
CA ALA A 344 9.70 -27.51 10.40
C ALA A 344 9.44 -27.71 11.91
N ASP A 345 9.26 -26.64 12.67
CA ASP A 345 8.89 -26.68 14.10
C ASP A 345 7.37 -26.64 14.35
N GLY A 346 6.56 -26.58 13.29
CA GLY A 346 5.09 -26.57 13.36
C GLY A 346 4.46 -25.26 13.81
N LYS A 347 5.23 -24.18 14.05
CA LYS A 347 4.74 -22.93 14.66
C LYS A 347 4.37 -21.83 13.67
N VAL A 348 4.79 -21.90 12.41
CA VAL A 348 4.53 -20.88 11.40
C VAL A 348 3.80 -21.52 10.24
N TRP A 349 2.55 -21.12 10.00
CA TRP A 349 1.81 -21.45 8.78
C TRP A 349 2.08 -20.33 7.77
N LYS A 350 2.78 -20.65 6.69
CA LYS A 350 3.35 -19.69 5.75
C LYS A 350 2.30 -19.14 4.81
N ASP A 351 2.36 -17.83 4.56
CA ASP A 351 1.69 -17.19 3.43
C ASP A 351 2.55 -17.36 2.18
N GLU A 352 2.07 -18.15 1.23
CA GLU A 352 2.77 -18.49 -0.02
C GLU A 352 3.07 -17.25 -0.88
N TYR A 353 2.32 -16.15 -0.69
CA TYR A 353 2.58 -14.86 -1.33
C TYR A 353 3.68 -14.04 -0.64
N LEU A 354 4.35 -14.57 0.38
CA LEU A 354 5.40 -13.87 1.15
C LEU A 354 4.89 -12.57 1.81
N GLY A 355 3.60 -12.54 2.16
CA GLY A 355 2.95 -11.40 2.81
C GLY A 355 3.07 -11.46 4.33
N VAL A 356 2.10 -12.10 5.00
CA VAL A 356 2.06 -12.18 6.47
C VAL A 356 1.83 -13.62 6.88
N ASN A 357 2.75 -14.23 7.63
CA ASN A 357 2.58 -15.60 8.12
C ASN A 357 1.58 -15.67 9.30
N ALA A 358 0.94 -16.82 9.48
CA ALA A 358 0.13 -17.13 10.65
C ALA A 358 0.93 -17.90 11.71
N THR A 359 0.67 -17.59 12.99
CA THR A 359 1.30 -18.28 14.14
C THR A 359 0.43 -19.44 14.59
N VAL A 360 0.99 -20.63 14.70
CA VAL A 360 0.32 -21.88 15.11
C VAL A 360 0.69 -22.23 16.55
N THR A 361 -0.32 -22.49 17.38
CA THR A 361 -0.18 -23.01 18.75
C THR A 361 -0.82 -24.39 18.83
N ASN A 362 -0.03 -25.40 19.23
CA ASN A 362 -0.49 -26.80 19.40
C ASN A 362 -1.20 -27.42 18.17
N GLY A 363 -0.89 -26.93 16.96
CA GLY A 363 -1.33 -27.52 15.70
C GLY A 363 -0.36 -28.60 15.22
N ALA A 364 -0.88 -29.63 14.56
CA ALA A 364 -0.07 -30.63 13.86
C ALA A 364 -0.13 -30.36 12.35
N ALA A 365 1.04 -30.16 11.72
CA ALA A 365 1.15 -30.01 10.27
C ALA A 365 0.81 -31.33 9.56
N GLY A 366 0.01 -31.25 8.51
CA GLY A 366 -0.34 -32.34 7.61
C GLY A 366 0.50 -32.34 6.33
N GLU A 367 0.39 -33.42 5.56
CA GLU A 367 1.20 -33.64 4.35
C GLU A 367 0.86 -32.71 3.18
N LYS A 368 -0.21 -31.92 3.27
CA LYS A 368 -0.75 -31.13 2.14
C LYS A 368 -0.89 -29.63 2.43
N GLY A 369 -0.10 -29.12 3.37
CA GLY A 369 -0.23 -27.73 3.83
C GLY A 369 -1.52 -27.48 4.63
N ASP A 370 -2.02 -28.53 5.26
CA ASP A 370 -3.15 -28.51 6.17
C ASP A 370 -2.65 -28.51 7.63
N VAL A 371 -3.40 -27.90 8.55
CA VAL A 371 -3.07 -27.91 9.98
C VAL A 371 -4.23 -28.52 10.75
N ARG A 372 -3.94 -29.55 11.55
CA ARG A 372 -4.91 -30.18 12.46
C ARG A 372 -4.77 -29.58 13.86
N PHE A 373 -5.84 -28.95 14.32
CA PHE A 373 -6.00 -28.44 15.68
C PHE A 373 -6.75 -29.47 16.51
N LYS A 374 -6.04 -30.08 17.47
CA LYS A 374 -6.60 -31.08 18.37
C LYS A 374 -6.21 -30.81 19.81
N GLY A 375 -7.20 -30.73 20.71
CA GLY A 375 -6.99 -30.45 22.13
C GLY A 375 -7.16 -28.96 22.51
N ALA A 376 -7.11 -28.70 23.81
CA ALA A 376 -7.33 -27.37 24.38
C ALA A 376 -6.19 -26.40 24.01
N GLY A 377 -6.54 -25.15 23.71
CA GLY A 377 -5.57 -24.16 23.26
C GLY A 377 -4.87 -24.48 21.92
N SER A 378 -5.45 -25.35 21.09
CA SER A 378 -4.95 -25.64 19.73
C SER A 378 -5.62 -24.71 18.71
N TRP A 379 -4.84 -23.78 18.16
CA TRP A 379 -5.32 -22.76 17.24
C TRP A 379 -4.21 -22.14 16.38
N ALA A 380 -4.59 -21.34 15.39
CA ALA A 380 -3.70 -20.46 14.65
C ALA A 380 -4.25 -19.03 14.59
N GLU A 381 -3.32 -18.07 14.61
CA GLU A 381 -3.56 -16.63 14.54
C GLU A 381 -2.97 -16.07 13.24
N TRP A 382 -3.78 -15.44 12.39
CA TRP A 382 -3.31 -14.74 11.18
C TRP A 382 -3.50 -13.23 11.36
N PRO A 383 -2.43 -12.46 11.65
CA PRO A 383 -2.57 -11.11 12.19
C PRO A 383 -3.01 -10.07 11.15
N VAL A 384 -3.78 -9.09 11.64
CA VAL A 384 -4.24 -7.91 10.90
C VAL A 384 -3.73 -6.66 11.61
N GLY A 385 -4.48 -6.09 12.56
CA GLY A 385 -4.05 -4.96 13.37
C GLY A 385 -2.96 -5.34 14.39
N LYS A 386 -2.91 -6.60 14.81
CA LYS A 386 -1.92 -7.11 15.77
C LYS A 386 -0.48 -7.13 15.21
N ALA A 387 -0.30 -6.98 13.90
CA ALA A 387 1.01 -6.80 13.26
C ALA A 387 1.75 -5.52 13.73
N GLY A 388 1.09 -4.62 14.46
CA GLY A 388 1.72 -3.50 15.15
C GLY A 388 1.88 -2.29 14.23
N GLN A 389 3.11 -1.87 13.95
CA GLN A 389 3.37 -0.67 13.15
C GLN A 389 2.80 -0.81 11.73
N ASN A 390 3.20 -1.86 11.01
CA ASN A 390 2.86 -2.09 9.62
C ASN A 390 1.81 -3.20 9.55
N GLN A 391 0.72 -2.94 8.83
CA GLN A 391 -0.49 -3.77 8.83
C GLN A 391 -0.92 -4.06 7.38
N PRO A 392 -0.23 -4.98 6.66
CA PRO A 392 -0.52 -5.29 5.24
C PRO A 392 -1.97 -5.65 4.95
N TYR A 393 -2.67 -6.25 5.94
CA TYR A 393 -4.07 -6.65 5.81
C TYR A 393 -5.07 -5.63 6.39
N TYR A 394 -4.68 -4.36 6.57
CA TYR A 394 -5.57 -3.33 7.14
C TYR A 394 -6.90 -3.20 6.38
N PHE A 395 -6.92 -3.47 5.07
CA PHE A 395 -8.12 -3.48 4.22
C PHE A 395 -9.28 -4.32 4.78
N ALA A 396 -9.00 -5.35 5.59
CA ALA A 396 -10.03 -6.20 6.19
C ALA A 396 -10.98 -5.43 7.14
N ASN A 397 -10.62 -4.20 7.53
CA ASN A 397 -11.51 -3.28 8.26
C ASN A 397 -12.51 -2.53 7.34
N THR A 398 -12.44 -2.74 6.02
CA THR A 398 -13.32 -2.15 5.00
C THR A 398 -14.06 -3.25 4.23
N GLU A 399 -13.34 -4.22 3.65
CA GLU A 399 -13.93 -5.30 2.85
C GLU A 399 -12.98 -6.51 2.81
N PHE A 400 -13.48 -7.74 2.92
CA PHE A 400 -12.66 -8.95 2.70
C PHE A 400 -13.50 -10.20 2.37
N THR A 401 -12.81 -11.22 1.83
CA THR A 401 -13.28 -12.62 1.84
C THR A 401 -12.20 -13.52 2.42
N LEU A 402 -12.53 -14.29 3.46
CA LEU A 402 -11.69 -15.37 4.00
C LEU A 402 -12.31 -16.72 3.61
N VAL A 403 -11.58 -17.53 2.85
CA VAL A 403 -11.95 -18.91 2.50
C VAL A 403 -11.09 -19.89 3.30
N ALA A 404 -11.66 -21.02 3.72
CA ALA A 404 -10.91 -22.17 4.19
C ALA A 404 -11.63 -23.48 3.86
N THR A 405 -10.87 -24.57 3.65
CA THR A 405 -11.40 -25.94 3.68
C THR A 405 -11.28 -26.49 5.10
N VAL A 406 -12.38 -26.93 5.69
CA VAL A 406 -12.44 -27.44 7.07
C VAL A 406 -12.94 -28.89 7.10
N THR A 407 -12.40 -29.69 8.01
CA THR A 407 -12.89 -31.05 8.32
C THR A 407 -13.02 -31.19 9.83
N ILE A 408 -14.20 -31.56 10.32
CA ILE A 408 -14.43 -31.83 11.75
C ILE A 408 -14.32 -33.34 11.97
N HIS A 409 -13.37 -33.81 12.78
CA HIS A 409 -13.09 -35.26 12.92
C HIS A 409 -13.96 -35.97 13.96
N ALA A 410 -14.34 -35.26 15.02
CA ALA A 410 -15.09 -35.80 16.15
C ALA A 410 -16.31 -34.93 16.48
N VAL A 411 -17.38 -35.57 16.96
CA VAL A 411 -18.52 -34.85 17.56
C VAL A 411 -18.06 -34.31 18.92
N PRO A 412 -18.25 -33.01 19.20
CA PRO A 412 -17.80 -32.43 20.46
C PRO A 412 -18.62 -32.97 21.62
N ASN A 413 -17.96 -33.24 22.73
CA ASN A 413 -18.60 -33.81 23.92
C ASN A 413 -19.21 -32.74 24.84
N SER A 414 -19.26 -31.48 24.42
CA SER A 414 -19.59 -30.32 25.25
C SER A 414 -20.85 -30.50 26.10
N GLU A 415 -20.66 -30.42 27.42
CA GLU A 415 -21.77 -30.39 28.37
C GLU A 415 -22.55 -29.07 28.20
N GLY A 416 -23.88 -29.15 28.19
CA GLY A 416 -24.75 -28.01 27.92
C GLY A 416 -24.91 -27.62 26.43
N GLY A 417 -24.22 -28.28 25.49
CA GLY A 417 -24.39 -28.03 24.05
C GLY A 417 -23.73 -26.75 23.54
N SER A 418 -22.83 -26.16 24.31
CA SER A 418 -22.01 -24.99 23.93
C SER A 418 -21.31 -25.20 22.58
N PRO A 419 -21.38 -24.25 21.63
CA PRO A 419 -20.70 -24.36 20.35
C PRO A 419 -19.17 -24.25 20.50
N ILE A 420 -18.42 -25.08 19.78
CA ILE A 420 -16.96 -24.96 19.68
C ILE A 420 -16.61 -24.01 18.53
N PRO A 421 -15.80 -22.96 18.74
CA PRO A 421 -15.28 -22.11 17.67
C PRO A 421 -14.47 -22.90 16.63
N LEU A 422 -14.66 -22.59 15.35
CA LEU A 422 -13.93 -23.18 14.24
C LEU A 422 -12.99 -22.18 13.58
N MET A 423 -13.52 -21.02 13.20
CA MET A 423 -12.76 -19.92 12.62
C MET A 423 -13.52 -18.60 12.70
N GLY A 424 -12.81 -17.49 12.58
CA GLY A 424 -13.44 -16.17 12.58
C GLY A 424 -12.47 -15.01 12.71
N VAL A 425 -12.96 -13.91 13.29
CA VAL A 425 -12.29 -12.61 13.40
C VAL A 425 -12.33 -12.16 14.86
N LYS A 426 -11.20 -11.74 15.43
CA LYS A 426 -11.15 -11.06 16.74
C LYS A 426 -10.95 -9.55 16.58
N MET A 427 -11.47 -8.78 17.53
CA MET A 427 -11.20 -7.35 17.66
C MET A 427 -9.87 -7.09 18.38
N ASN A 428 -9.31 -5.91 18.14
CA ASN A 428 -8.21 -5.32 18.89
C ASN A 428 -8.78 -4.45 20.03
N ASP A 429 -9.40 -5.11 21.00
CA ASP A 429 -9.91 -4.54 22.24
C ASP A 429 -9.32 -5.29 23.46
N GLU A 430 -9.56 -4.79 24.68
CA GLU A 430 -8.96 -5.36 25.91
C GLU A 430 -9.29 -6.84 26.14
N GLY A 431 -10.41 -7.34 25.57
CA GLY A 431 -10.84 -8.73 25.68
C GLY A 431 -10.49 -9.62 24.48
N ASN A 432 -9.89 -9.06 23.42
CA ASN A 432 -9.84 -9.64 22.08
C ASN A 432 -11.19 -10.26 21.67
N SER A 433 -12.27 -9.47 21.76
CA SER A 433 -13.63 -9.97 21.59
C SER A 433 -13.83 -10.61 20.21
N VAL A 434 -14.57 -11.71 20.16
CA VAL A 434 -14.92 -12.37 18.90
C VAL A 434 -15.88 -11.45 18.14
N LEU A 435 -15.35 -10.75 17.14
CA LEU A 435 -16.13 -9.94 16.22
C LEU A 435 -17.10 -10.81 15.44
N PHE A 436 -16.56 -11.92 14.94
CA PHE A 436 -17.21 -12.85 14.05
C PHE A 436 -16.72 -14.26 14.41
N GLY A 437 -17.62 -15.23 14.48
CA GLY A 437 -17.23 -16.63 14.65
C GLY A 437 -18.19 -17.59 13.96
N LEU A 438 -17.64 -18.50 13.14
CA LEU A 438 -18.30 -19.76 12.80
C LEU A 438 -17.91 -20.80 13.86
N SER A 439 -18.91 -21.51 14.38
CA SER A 439 -18.79 -22.54 15.40
C SER A 439 -19.63 -23.77 15.03
N TYR A 440 -19.38 -24.89 15.70
CA TYR A 440 -20.11 -26.14 15.48
C TYR A 440 -20.57 -26.77 16.81
N THR A 441 -21.70 -27.48 16.80
CA THR A 441 -22.31 -28.07 18.00
C THR A 441 -22.37 -29.60 17.96
N LYS A 442 -22.54 -30.19 19.15
CA LYS A 442 -22.79 -31.64 19.36
C LYS A 442 -23.99 -32.17 18.56
N ASP A 443 -25.03 -31.36 18.41
CA ASP A 443 -26.23 -31.66 17.61
C ASP A 443 -26.01 -31.57 16.09
N LYS A 444 -24.75 -31.62 15.62
CA LYS A 444 -24.38 -31.55 14.21
C LYS A 444 -24.86 -30.29 13.48
N LYS A 445 -24.92 -29.14 14.16
CA LYS A 445 -25.37 -27.85 13.60
C LYS A 445 -24.26 -26.82 13.58
N TRP A 446 -24.24 -26.02 12.51
CA TRP A 446 -23.45 -24.79 12.46
C TRP A 446 -24.05 -23.72 13.38
N ARG A 447 -23.20 -22.89 13.99
CA ARG A 447 -23.60 -21.73 14.76
C ARG A 447 -22.76 -20.54 14.34
N PHE A 448 -23.38 -19.38 14.37
CA PHE A 448 -22.79 -18.13 13.94
C PHE A 448 -22.93 -17.09 15.04
N LYS A 449 -21.91 -16.24 15.18
CA LYS A 449 -21.91 -15.09 16.08
C LYS A 449 -21.34 -13.86 15.38
N LEU A 450 -22.01 -12.70 15.53
CA LEU A 450 -21.52 -11.38 15.13
C LEU A 450 -21.66 -10.41 16.31
N GLY A 451 -20.54 -9.97 16.85
CA GLY A 451 -20.46 -9.23 18.12
C GLY A 451 -21.03 -10.03 19.28
N SER A 452 -21.89 -9.40 20.09
CA SER A 452 -22.60 -10.05 21.19
C SER A 452 -23.82 -10.88 20.76
N ALA A 453 -24.22 -10.85 19.48
CA ALA A 453 -25.44 -11.48 19.00
C ALA A 453 -25.18 -12.86 18.38
N ASP A 454 -25.71 -13.90 19.00
CA ASP A 454 -25.79 -15.25 18.43
C ASP A 454 -26.86 -15.31 17.32
N SER A 455 -26.65 -16.14 16.30
CA SER A 455 -27.61 -16.34 15.22
C SER A 455 -28.86 -17.09 15.68
N THR A 456 -30.03 -16.49 15.47
CA THR A 456 -31.36 -17.12 15.61
C THR A 456 -31.88 -17.76 14.32
N GLY A 457 -31.12 -17.64 13.21
CA GLY A 457 -31.49 -18.18 11.89
C GLY A 457 -31.32 -19.70 11.74
N PRO A 458 -31.76 -20.27 10.59
CA PRO A 458 -31.66 -21.69 10.32
C PRO A 458 -30.19 -22.15 10.19
N SER A 459 -29.71 -22.92 11.17
CA SER A 459 -28.42 -23.57 11.12
C SER A 459 -28.41 -24.73 10.12
N GLY A 460 -27.52 -24.71 9.14
CA GLY A 460 -27.19 -25.90 8.35
C GLY A 460 -26.59 -27.02 9.21
N THR A 461 -26.57 -28.25 8.70
CA THR A 461 -25.95 -29.40 9.39
C THR A 461 -24.52 -29.65 8.92
N TRP A 462 -23.77 -30.40 9.73
CA TRP A 462 -22.42 -30.88 9.40
C TRP A 462 -22.26 -32.37 9.78
N GLU A 463 -21.39 -33.08 9.06
CA GLU A 463 -21.10 -34.50 9.31
C GLU A 463 -19.61 -34.71 9.59
N PRO A 464 -19.24 -35.62 10.51
CA PRO A 464 -17.84 -35.86 10.86
C PRO A 464 -17.07 -36.45 9.67
N ASN A 465 -15.80 -36.05 9.56
CA ASN A 465 -14.88 -36.40 8.48
C ASN A 465 -15.36 -36.00 7.06
N THR A 466 -16.30 -35.06 6.98
CA THR A 466 -16.70 -34.41 5.72
C THR A 466 -15.94 -33.11 5.53
N GLN A 467 -15.41 -32.89 4.33
CA GLN A 467 -14.78 -31.63 3.92
C GLN A 467 -15.85 -30.59 3.58
N TYR A 468 -15.75 -29.41 4.19
CA TYR A 468 -16.57 -28.24 3.85
C TYR A 468 -15.65 -27.10 3.42
N GLN A 469 -15.96 -26.45 2.30
CA GLN A 469 -15.47 -25.10 2.08
C GLN A 469 -16.31 -24.15 2.94
N VAL A 470 -15.65 -23.30 3.71
CA VAL A 470 -16.23 -22.19 4.45
C VAL A 470 -15.76 -20.90 3.78
N VAL A 471 -16.68 -19.95 3.56
CA VAL A 471 -16.36 -18.59 3.11
C VAL A 471 -17.00 -17.60 4.07
N LEU A 472 -16.20 -16.68 4.60
CA LEU A 472 -16.63 -15.55 5.40
C LEU A 472 -16.40 -14.29 4.58
N GLN A 473 -17.42 -13.46 4.40
CA GLN A 473 -17.30 -12.20 3.66
C GLN A 473 -17.86 -11.04 4.45
N MET A 474 -17.23 -9.89 4.29
CA MET A 474 -17.68 -8.60 4.80
C MET A 474 -17.48 -7.56 3.70
N ASP A 475 -18.50 -6.74 3.48
CA ASP A 475 -18.36 -5.44 2.84
C ASP A 475 -18.83 -4.32 3.80
N TRP A 476 -18.89 -3.09 3.29
CA TRP A 476 -19.31 -1.90 4.03
C TRP A 476 -20.75 -1.95 4.59
N ASP A 477 -21.61 -2.86 4.12
CA ASP A 477 -23.05 -2.89 4.36
C ASP A 477 -23.56 -4.24 4.89
N ASP A 478 -22.94 -5.37 4.51
CA ASP A 478 -23.45 -6.72 4.77
C ASP A 478 -22.33 -7.75 5.10
N TRP A 479 -22.69 -8.73 5.94
CA TRP A 479 -21.87 -9.90 6.27
C TRP A 479 -22.50 -11.17 5.69
N PHE A 480 -21.67 -12.04 5.11
CA PHE A 480 -22.11 -13.30 4.47
C PHE A 480 -21.31 -14.50 4.96
N VAL A 481 -21.99 -15.65 5.07
CA VAL A 481 -21.35 -16.95 5.37
C VAL A 481 -21.83 -18.02 4.41
N TYR A 482 -20.88 -18.66 3.74
CA TYR A 482 -21.15 -19.80 2.87
C TYR A 482 -20.51 -21.06 3.46
N VAL A 483 -21.26 -22.17 3.41
CA VAL A 483 -20.76 -23.50 3.75
C VAL A 483 -21.10 -24.46 2.63
N GLY A 484 -20.08 -25.10 2.05
CA GLY A 484 -20.23 -25.98 0.88
C GLY A 484 -20.75 -25.27 -0.37
N GLY A 485 -20.52 -23.95 -0.48
CA GLY A 485 -21.04 -23.08 -1.56
C GLY A 485 -22.44 -22.52 -1.31
N ASN A 486 -23.15 -22.94 -0.26
CA ASN A 486 -24.49 -22.41 0.06
C ASN A 486 -24.38 -21.28 1.09
N ASN A 487 -25.01 -20.13 0.82
CA ASN A 487 -25.18 -19.09 1.84
C ASN A 487 -26.09 -19.62 2.97
N ILE A 488 -25.57 -19.63 4.19
CA ILE A 488 -26.29 -20.03 5.41
C ILE A 488 -26.59 -18.85 6.34
N TYR A 489 -26.03 -17.68 6.08
CA TYR A 489 -26.22 -16.49 6.89
C TYR A 489 -25.93 -15.19 6.12
N THR A 490 -26.86 -14.25 6.19
CA THR A 490 -26.67 -12.85 5.79
C THR A 490 -27.20 -11.95 6.88
N LYS A 491 -26.45 -10.89 7.22
CA LYS A 491 -26.91 -9.84 8.12
C LYS A 491 -26.28 -8.51 7.75
N LYS A 492 -27.12 -7.47 7.75
CA LYS A 492 -26.68 -6.08 7.65
C LYS A 492 -25.75 -5.70 8.79
N TYR A 493 -24.62 -5.15 8.39
CA TYR A 493 -23.65 -4.51 9.25
C TYR A 493 -24.26 -3.28 9.93
N ASP A 494 -23.81 -2.97 11.14
CA ASP A 494 -24.04 -1.68 11.78
C ASP A 494 -22.74 -0.89 11.68
N GLY A 495 -22.80 0.30 11.08
CA GLY A 495 -21.69 1.26 10.97
C GLY A 495 -21.04 1.68 12.29
N ALA A 496 -21.55 1.22 13.43
CA ALA A 496 -20.92 1.32 14.74
C ALA A 496 -19.80 0.30 15.03
N LEU A 497 -19.65 -0.81 14.29
CA LEU A 497 -18.77 -1.91 14.70
C LEU A 497 -17.30 -1.48 14.84
N PHE A 498 -16.79 -0.70 13.89
CA PHE A 498 -15.44 -0.13 13.93
C PHE A 498 -15.37 1.24 14.66
N LYS A 499 -16.31 1.54 15.56
CA LYS A 499 -16.18 2.65 16.53
C LYS A 499 -15.45 2.23 17.81
N SER A 500 -15.54 0.97 18.22
CA SER A 500 -14.90 0.45 19.43
C SER A 500 -13.48 -0.10 19.22
N GLY A 501 -13.13 -0.49 18.00
CA GLY A 501 -11.80 -1.03 17.69
C GLY A 501 -11.59 -1.33 16.20
N ARG A 502 -10.52 -2.05 15.88
CA ARG A 502 -10.18 -2.59 14.57
C ARG A 502 -9.98 -4.10 14.67
N ILE A 503 -9.95 -4.83 13.56
CA ILE A 503 -9.64 -6.26 13.54
C ILE A 503 -8.21 -6.49 14.07
N SER A 504 -8.03 -7.37 15.05
CA SER A 504 -6.71 -7.79 15.54
C SER A 504 -6.12 -8.89 14.67
N HIS A 505 -6.89 -9.95 14.40
CA HIS A 505 -6.48 -11.12 13.62
C HIS A 505 -7.67 -11.97 13.15
N PHE A 506 -7.43 -12.80 12.14
CA PHE A 506 -8.23 -14.00 11.88
C PHE A 506 -7.76 -15.15 12.77
N PHE A 507 -8.68 -16.02 13.20
CA PHE A 507 -8.35 -17.21 13.99
C PHE A 507 -8.90 -18.49 13.36
N PHE A 508 -8.21 -19.60 13.63
CA PHE A 508 -8.60 -20.97 13.27
C PHE A 508 -8.41 -21.86 14.49
N GLY A 509 -9.39 -22.69 14.86
CA GLY A 509 -9.36 -23.48 16.11
C GLY A 509 -9.75 -22.67 17.36
N VAL A 510 -9.22 -23.07 18.52
CA VAL A 510 -9.65 -22.57 19.84
C VAL A 510 -8.46 -22.21 20.74
N ASP A 511 -8.37 -20.93 21.11
CA ASP A 511 -7.34 -20.33 21.98
C ASP A 511 -7.56 -20.65 23.48
N ASP A 512 -8.75 -21.10 23.87
CA ASP A 512 -9.08 -21.42 25.26
C ASP A 512 -8.29 -22.65 25.78
N LYS A 513 -7.25 -22.37 26.58
CA LYS A 513 -6.44 -23.36 27.30
C LYS A 513 -7.14 -23.93 28.53
N SER A 514 -8.23 -23.33 29.00
CA SER A 514 -9.02 -23.78 30.15
C SER A 514 -10.19 -24.69 29.76
N ALA A 515 -10.50 -24.78 28.45
CA ALA A 515 -11.42 -25.76 27.90
C ALA A 515 -10.94 -27.19 28.23
N GLY A 516 -11.78 -27.97 28.93
CA GLY A 516 -11.52 -29.41 29.10
C GLY A 516 -11.57 -30.17 27.76
N GLU A 517 -11.13 -31.42 27.75
CA GLU A 517 -11.14 -32.28 26.54
C GLU A 517 -12.50 -32.31 25.83
N ALA A 518 -13.61 -32.21 26.58
CA ALA A 518 -14.97 -32.20 26.04
C ALA A 518 -15.31 -30.97 25.17
N ASN A 519 -14.61 -29.85 25.39
CA ASN A 519 -14.77 -28.57 24.68
C ASN A 519 -13.59 -28.26 23.74
N SER A 520 -12.71 -29.24 23.51
CA SER A 520 -11.55 -29.09 22.64
C SER A 520 -11.91 -29.30 21.16
N PRO A 521 -11.29 -28.56 20.22
CA PRO A 521 -11.38 -28.87 18.80
C PRO A 521 -10.72 -30.22 18.47
N ASP A 522 -11.22 -30.87 17.42
CA ASP A 522 -10.49 -31.88 16.63
C ASP A 522 -10.85 -31.65 15.17
N VAL A 523 -10.16 -30.69 14.55
CA VAL A 523 -10.47 -30.15 13.21
C VAL A 523 -9.20 -29.99 12.39
N THR A 524 -9.29 -30.24 11.08
CA THR A 524 -8.25 -29.89 10.11
C THR A 524 -8.70 -28.71 9.26
N VAL A 525 -7.82 -27.73 9.07
CA VAL A 525 -8.02 -26.56 8.22
C VAL A 525 -6.95 -26.55 7.12
N ALA A 526 -7.35 -26.27 5.88
CA ALA A 526 -6.50 -26.29 4.69
C ALA A 526 -6.96 -25.25 3.66
N ASN A 527 -6.14 -24.96 2.65
CA ASN A 527 -6.47 -24.06 1.52
C ASN A 527 -7.05 -22.71 1.99
N VAL A 528 -6.35 -22.03 2.89
CA VAL A 528 -6.84 -20.76 3.43
C VAL A 528 -6.50 -19.65 2.44
N LEU A 529 -7.50 -18.92 1.96
CA LEU A 529 -7.34 -17.81 1.00
C LEU A 529 -7.89 -16.52 1.62
N LEU A 530 -7.14 -15.43 1.54
CA LEU A 530 -7.59 -14.10 1.96
C LEU A 530 -7.66 -13.17 0.75
N TYR A 531 -8.84 -12.60 0.53
CA TYR A 531 -9.10 -11.61 -0.50
C TYR A 531 -9.43 -10.24 0.09
N SER A 532 -9.01 -9.18 -0.59
CA SER A 532 -9.33 -7.77 -0.29
C SER A 532 -10.66 -7.29 -0.86
N ARG A 533 -11.57 -8.21 -1.16
CA ARG A 533 -12.88 -7.93 -1.76
C ARG A 533 -13.89 -9.03 -1.47
N VAL A 534 -15.16 -8.78 -1.75
CA VAL A 534 -16.18 -9.82 -1.89
C VAL A 534 -16.00 -10.60 -3.20
N LEU A 535 -16.23 -11.90 -3.11
CA LEU A 535 -16.32 -12.83 -4.23
C LEU A 535 -17.79 -13.04 -4.61
N SER A 536 -18.06 -13.10 -5.91
CA SER A 536 -19.37 -13.49 -6.43
C SER A 536 -19.69 -14.96 -6.14
N GLY A 537 -20.98 -15.33 -6.17
CA GLY A 537 -21.41 -16.72 -5.99
C GLY A 537 -20.83 -17.69 -7.02
N ALA A 538 -20.49 -17.21 -8.22
CA ALA A 538 -19.79 -18.00 -9.24
C ALA A 538 -18.35 -18.30 -8.83
N GLU A 539 -17.62 -17.29 -8.35
CA GLU A 539 -16.24 -17.44 -7.85
C GLU A 539 -16.16 -18.35 -6.62
N ILE A 540 -17.10 -18.20 -5.67
CA ILE A 540 -17.21 -19.11 -4.51
C ILE A 540 -17.39 -20.56 -4.95
N THR A 541 -18.23 -20.79 -5.97
CA THR A 541 -18.46 -22.12 -6.55
C THR A 541 -17.20 -22.66 -7.21
N ASN A 542 -16.48 -21.85 -7.99
CA ASN A 542 -15.23 -22.28 -8.63
C ASN A 542 -14.15 -22.69 -7.61
N ILE A 543 -13.97 -21.93 -6.53
CA ILE A 543 -12.97 -22.26 -5.48
C ILE A 543 -13.33 -23.57 -4.74
N LYS A 544 -14.62 -23.91 -4.65
CA LYS A 544 -15.07 -25.12 -3.94
C LYS A 544 -14.59 -26.39 -4.64
N ASP A 545 -14.60 -26.35 -5.97
CA ASP A 545 -14.21 -27.47 -6.81
C ASP A 545 -12.68 -27.43 -7.04
N GLY A 546 -12.06 -26.24 -7.08
CA GLY A 546 -10.61 -26.04 -7.22
C GLY A 546 -9.74 -26.75 -6.16
N LYS A 547 -8.90 -27.69 -6.61
CA LYS A 547 -7.81 -28.32 -5.83
C LYS A 547 -6.48 -28.18 -6.55
N VAL A 548 -5.58 -27.35 -6.01
CA VAL A 548 -4.34 -26.94 -6.68
C VAL A 548 -3.12 -27.45 -5.93
N THR A 549 -2.18 -28.07 -6.65
CA THR A 549 -0.81 -28.29 -6.14
C THR A 549 0.01 -27.04 -6.43
N LEU A 550 0.53 -26.41 -5.38
CA LEU A 550 1.31 -25.16 -5.50
C LEU A 550 2.72 -25.44 -6.04
N PRO A 551 3.35 -24.48 -6.75
CA PRO A 551 4.76 -24.57 -7.09
C PRO A 551 5.61 -24.55 -5.81
N PRO A 552 6.68 -25.36 -5.72
CA PRO A 552 7.61 -25.29 -4.59
C PRO A 552 8.23 -23.88 -4.48
N PRO A 553 8.62 -23.42 -3.28
CA PRO A 553 9.44 -22.23 -3.14
C PRO A 553 10.80 -22.42 -3.84
N ASP A 554 11.39 -21.34 -4.31
CA ASP A 554 12.77 -21.36 -4.80
C ASP A 554 13.72 -21.56 -3.60
N ALA A 555 14.80 -22.32 -3.76
CA ALA A 555 15.70 -22.68 -2.64
C ALA A 555 16.44 -21.49 -1.99
N GLU A 556 16.41 -20.31 -2.63
CA GLU A 556 16.91 -19.05 -2.05
C GLU A 556 15.83 -18.35 -1.19
N GLU A 557 14.53 -18.57 -1.45
CA GLU A 557 13.43 -18.00 -0.65
C GLU A 557 13.42 -18.61 0.76
N GLU A 558 13.77 -19.90 0.91
CA GLU A 558 13.91 -20.58 2.21
C GLU A 558 15.04 -20.01 3.09
N ILE A 559 16.00 -19.27 2.50
CA ILE A 559 17.14 -18.66 3.22
C ILE A 559 16.75 -17.27 3.74
N GLU A 560 15.95 -16.52 2.98
CA GLU A 560 15.55 -15.15 3.34
C GLU A 560 14.57 -15.14 4.51
N GLU A 561 13.59 -16.06 4.51
CA GLU A 561 12.65 -16.22 5.64
C GLU A 561 13.35 -16.59 6.96
N GLN A 562 14.53 -17.25 6.92
CA GLN A 562 15.31 -17.57 8.12
C GLN A 562 15.97 -16.33 8.75
N GLN A 563 16.11 -15.23 8.00
CA GLN A 563 16.63 -13.96 8.52
C GLN A 563 15.52 -12.99 8.99
N GLU A 564 14.27 -13.20 8.58
CA GLU A 564 13.14 -12.31 8.86
C GLU A 564 12.42 -12.56 10.19
N SER A 565 12.83 -13.54 10.99
CA SER A 565 12.23 -13.82 12.30
C SER A 565 12.85 -12.97 13.42
N PRO A 566 12.20 -11.89 13.91
CA PRO A 566 12.54 -11.35 15.23
C PRO A 566 12.15 -12.40 16.27
N ALA A 567 13.14 -12.89 17.03
CA ALA A 567 12.88 -13.82 18.10
C ALA A 567 12.03 -13.15 19.20
N SER A 568 10.85 -13.69 19.47
CA SER A 568 10.14 -13.42 20.72
C SER A 568 10.93 -14.05 21.87
N THR A 569 11.76 -13.25 22.54
CA THR A 569 12.60 -13.70 23.66
C THR A 569 12.18 -13.06 24.97
N ASP A 570 11.35 -13.78 25.72
CA ASP A 570 11.30 -13.63 27.17
C ASP A 570 12.59 -14.18 27.79
N ASN A 571 13.36 -13.30 28.45
CA ASN A 571 14.39 -13.52 29.47
C ASN A 571 15.23 -14.83 29.48
N GLU A 572 16.52 -14.71 29.15
CA GLU A 572 17.59 -14.88 30.17
C GLU A 572 18.88 -14.13 29.77
N SER A 573 19.77 -13.86 30.73
CA SER A 573 20.92 -12.93 30.60
C SER A 573 22.26 -13.59 31.02
N PRO A 574 23.45 -12.95 30.89
CA PRO A 574 24.24 -13.04 29.66
C PRO A 574 25.72 -13.49 29.89
N ALA A 575 26.42 -13.92 28.83
CA ALA A 575 27.90 -14.01 28.85
C ALA A 575 28.59 -13.95 27.46
N SER A 576 29.78 -13.31 27.45
CA SER A 576 30.90 -13.51 26.52
C SER A 576 30.88 -12.92 25.09
N ARG A 577 31.08 -11.60 25.04
CA ARG A 577 31.99 -10.85 24.14
C ARG A 577 32.91 -11.68 23.22
N THR A 578 32.93 -11.36 21.91
CA THR A 578 34.16 -11.28 21.07
C THR A 578 33.97 -10.22 19.96
N GLN A 579 34.97 -9.37 19.69
CA GLN A 579 34.96 -8.42 18.53
C GLN A 579 35.59 -9.08 17.29
N PRO A 580 35.49 -8.49 16.08
CA PRO A 580 36.65 -7.71 15.63
C PRO A 580 36.39 -6.47 14.73
N LEU A 581 37.35 -5.55 14.85
CA LEU A 581 37.91 -4.57 13.91
C LEU A 581 37.03 -3.67 13.01
N SER A 582 37.12 -2.39 13.33
CA SER A 582 36.90 -1.23 12.48
C SER A 582 38.01 -1.00 11.44
N GLY A 583 37.66 -0.36 10.32
CA GLY A 583 38.59 0.09 9.29
C GLY A 583 38.06 1.34 8.57
N VAL A 584 38.28 2.52 9.16
CA VAL A 584 37.96 3.83 8.57
C VAL A 584 39.23 4.43 7.96
N VAL A 585 39.15 4.91 6.72
CA VAL A 585 40.10 5.87 6.16
C VAL A 585 39.30 6.95 5.42
N ASN A 586 39.50 8.20 5.81
CA ASN A 586 38.98 9.38 5.13
C ASN A 586 40.10 10.10 4.37
N ASP A 587 39.70 10.89 3.36
CA ASP A 587 40.34 12.08 2.79
C ASP A 587 41.73 11.98 2.12
N ALA A 588 41.77 12.30 0.82
CA ALA A 588 42.56 13.43 0.29
C ALA A 588 42.19 13.76 -1.18
N GLU A 589 41.95 15.04 -1.48
CA GLU A 589 41.92 15.60 -2.84
C GLU A 589 43.34 16.07 -3.30
N PRO A 590 43.55 16.43 -4.58
CA PRO A 590 44.83 16.16 -5.25
C PRO A 590 45.81 17.33 -5.38
N THR A 591 47.04 17.04 -5.82
CA THR A 591 48.06 18.04 -6.20
C THR A 591 48.48 17.88 -7.66
N GLN A 592 48.65 19.01 -8.38
CA GLN A 592 49.02 19.04 -9.80
C GLN A 592 50.54 18.94 -10.05
N VAL A 593 50.96 18.07 -10.98
CA VAL A 593 52.12 18.14 -11.91
C VAL A 593 51.76 17.23 -13.12
N GLY A 594 52.08 17.49 -14.39
CA GLY A 594 52.74 18.61 -15.07
C GLY A 594 52.75 18.38 -16.61
N THR A 595 53.38 19.26 -17.39
CA THR A 595 53.41 19.23 -18.88
C THR A 595 54.62 18.51 -19.49
N VAL A 596 54.42 17.82 -20.63
CA VAL A 596 55.42 17.64 -21.71
C VAL A 596 54.71 17.69 -23.08
N GLN A 597 55.34 18.30 -24.09
CA GLN A 597 54.86 18.43 -25.48
C GLN A 597 55.47 17.35 -26.39
N GLN A 598 54.78 16.96 -27.47
CA GLN A 598 55.45 16.67 -28.76
C GLN A 598 54.48 16.80 -29.96
N GLU A 599 55.05 16.91 -31.16
CA GLU A 599 54.50 17.61 -32.33
C GLU A 599 53.86 16.71 -33.42
N ASP A 600 52.96 17.34 -34.19
CA ASP A 600 52.62 17.19 -35.62
C ASP A 600 52.71 15.84 -36.36
N ALA A 601 51.57 15.50 -36.98
CA ALA A 601 51.53 14.99 -38.36
C ALA A 601 50.26 15.50 -39.08
N VAL A 602 50.43 16.04 -40.29
CA VAL A 602 49.35 16.57 -41.15
C VAL A 602 49.02 15.56 -42.25
N GLU A 603 47.74 15.26 -42.46
CA GLU A 603 47.27 14.68 -43.73
C GLU A 603 45.87 15.18 -44.13
N VAL A 604 45.61 15.26 -45.44
CA VAL A 604 44.53 16.05 -46.07
C VAL A 604 43.56 15.11 -46.85
N PRO A 605 42.25 15.42 -46.98
CA PRO A 605 41.21 14.38 -47.11
C PRO A 605 40.54 14.28 -48.50
N VAL A 606 39.92 13.13 -48.82
CA VAL A 606 38.73 13.00 -49.70
C VAL A 606 37.94 11.68 -49.38
N PRO A 607 36.73 11.36 -49.91
CA PRO A 607 35.53 11.29 -49.06
C PRO A 607 34.69 9.98 -49.17
N ALA A 608 33.63 9.86 -48.34
CA ALA A 608 32.22 9.67 -48.75
C ALA A 608 31.36 8.83 -47.78
N ALA A 609 30.21 9.37 -47.36
CA ALA A 609 28.87 8.74 -47.37
C ALA A 609 27.89 9.54 -46.49
N GLN A 610 26.83 10.11 -47.08
CA GLN A 610 25.74 10.77 -46.34
C GLN A 610 24.55 9.81 -46.15
N PRO A 611 23.92 9.77 -44.95
CA PRO A 611 22.55 9.28 -44.79
C PRO A 611 21.51 10.31 -45.30
N PRO A 612 20.29 9.89 -45.67
CA PRO A 612 19.38 10.68 -46.50
C PRO A 612 18.53 11.72 -45.73
N ARG A 613 18.18 12.81 -46.40
CA ARG A 613 17.07 13.70 -46.02
C ARG A 613 15.73 13.14 -46.54
N PRO A 614 14.65 13.16 -45.74
CA PRO A 614 13.29 13.03 -46.26
C PRO A 614 12.78 14.38 -46.78
N GLY A 615 12.18 14.38 -47.97
CA GLY A 615 11.46 15.55 -48.47
C GLY A 615 10.99 15.41 -49.91
N ALA A 616 9.73 15.01 -50.10
CA ALA A 616 8.88 15.47 -51.21
C ALA A 616 7.41 15.15 -50.91
N GLN A 617 6.59 16.19 -51.02
CA GLN A 617 5.12 16.21 -51.04
C GLN A 617 4.63 15.99 -52.49
N LEU A 618 3.31 16.08 -52.71
CA LEU A 618 2.51 16.42 -53.93
C LEU A 618 1.33 15.43 -54.07
N ASP A 619 0.09 15.78 -54.45
CA ASP A 619 -0.51 16.98 -55.08
C ASP A 619 -1.91 17.27 -54.43
N ALA A 620 -2.36 18.52 -54.19
CA ALA A 620 -2.95 19.55 -55.09
C ALA A 620 -4.45 19.28 -55.49
N SER A 621 -5.36 20.24 -55.70
CA SER A 621 -5.27 21.72 -55.78
C SER A 621 -6.65 22.42 -55.55
N SER A 622 -6.66 23.77 -55.63
CA SER A 622 -7.82 24.70 -55.73
C SER A 622 -8.65 25.00 -54.47
N GLY A 623 -9.07 26.25 -54.18
CA GLY A 623 -8.65 27.53 -54.77
C GLY A 623 -9.51 28.73 -54.33
N GLY A 624 -8.90 29.93 -54.25
CA GLY A 624 -9.54 31.22 -54.55
C GLY A 624 -10.35 31.98 -53.46
N SER A 625 -9.72 33.06 -52.96
CA SER A 625 -10.30 34.42 -52.80
C SER A 625 -11.48 34.70 -51.85
N GLY A 626 -11.33 35.71 -50.96
CA GLY A 626 -12.45 36.33 -50.24
C GLY A 626 -12.03 37.32 -49.15
N THR A 627 -12.09 38.62 -49.44
CA THR A 627 -11.71 39.78 -48.60
C THR A 627 -12.73 40.18 -47.52
N GLU A 628 -12.22 40.84 -46.47
CA GLU A 628 -12.84 41.92 -45.66
C GLU A 628 -14.16 41.68 -44.87
N GLY A 629 -14.25 42.29 -43.67
CA GLY A 629 -15.50 42.39 -42.89
C GLY A 629 -15.29 42.83 -41.44
N ASN A 630 -15.89 43.96 -41.06
CA ASN A 630 -15.71 44.62 -39.76
C ASN A 630 -16.76 44.20 -38.70
N GLU A 631 -16.43 44.48 -37.43
CA GLU A 631 -17.33 44.93 -36.35
C GLU A 631 -18.53 44.09 -35.83
N ALA A 632 -18.40 43.78 -34.53
CA ALA A 632 -19.27 44.24 -33.43
C ALA A 632 -20.59 43.53 -33.02
N THR A 633 -20.65 43.35 -31.69
CA THR A 633 -21.82 43.48 -30.77
C THR A 633 -22.91 42.41 -30.67
N ALA A 634 -23.28 42.18 -29.39
CA ALA A 634 -24.45 41.47 -28.86
C ALA A 634 -24.61 39.97 -29.26
N GLY A 635 -24.87 39.05 -28.35
CA GLY A 635 -25.36 39.17 -26.98
C GLY A 635 -26.72 38.50 -26.88
N SER A 636 -26.78 37.34 -26.21
CA SER A 636 -28.05 36.71 -25.85
C SER A 636 -27.93 35.93 -24.54
N LYS A 637 -28.90 36.15 -23.65
CA LYS A 637 -29.12 35.30 -22.48
C LYS A 637 -29.86 34.04 -22.91
N VAL A 638 -29.56 32.91 -22.27
CA VAL A 638 -30.59 31.90 -21.97
C VAL A 638 -30.40 31.47 -20.52
N ASP A 639 -31.49 31.46 -19.76
CA ASP A 639 -31.51 31.14 -18.34
C ASP A 639 -31.34 29.63 -18.08
N ALA A 640 -30.72 29.30 -16.95
CA ALA A 640 -30.85 27.99 -16.30
C ALA A 640 -31.03 28.22 -14.79
N GLN A 641 -32.24 27.91 -14.28
CA GLN A 641 -32.53 27.94 -12.85
C GLN A 641 -31.89 26.73 -12.12
N PRO A 642 -31.66 26.83 -10.80
CA PRO A 642 -30.75 25.93 -10.09
C PRO A 642 -31.42 24.64 -9.58
N HIS A 643 -30.61 23.59 -9.45
CA HIS A 643 -30.91 22.47 -8.55
C HIS A 643 -30.14 22.63 -7.24
N ASN A 644 -30.86 22.55 -6.13
CA ASN A 644 -30.34 22.74 -4.79
C ASN A 644 -29.42 21.59 -4.34
N ALA A 645 -28.23 21.91 -3.88
CA ALA A 645 -27.51 21.13 -2.88
C ALA A 645 -27.37 22.00 -1.62
N GLY A 646 -28.06 21.61 -0.53
CA GLY A 646 -28.02 22.35 0.73
C GLY A 646 -26.71 22.09 1.49
N PRO A 647 -26.10 23.11 2.14
CA PRO A 647 -24.87 22.91 2.90
C PRO A 647 -25.15 22.26 4.27
N MET A 648 -24.35 21.26 4.63
CA MET A 648 -24.23 20.84 6.03
C MET A 648 -23.62 21.98 6.86
N ARG A 649 -24.23 22.30 8.00
CA ARG A 649 -23.74 23.30 8.94
C ARG A 649 -22.82 22.69 9.99
N SER A 650 -21.88 23.52 10.45
CA SER A 650 -21.01 23.27 11.58
C SER A 650 -21.61 23.75 12.91
N ASP A 651 -20.91 23.35 13.99
CA ASP A 651 -20.77 24.03 15.29
C ASP A 651 -21.78 23.80 16.45
N ALA A 652 -21.20 23.16 17.48
CA ALA A 652 -21.12 23.59 18.89
C ALA A 652 -22.36 23.75 19.81
N GLN A 653 -22.32 22.99 20.91
CA GLN A 653 -22.61 23.35 22.32
C GLN A 653 -23.63 24.49 22.61
N ASN A 654 -24.75 24.16 23.29
CA ASN A 654 -24.88 24.42 24.75
C ASN A 654 -26.13 23.74 25.39
N ALA A 655 -26.30 23.91 26.71
CA ALA A 655 -27.14 23.08 27.59
C ALA A 655 -28.58 23.56 27.90
N GLY A 656 -29.34 22.65 28.52
CA GLY A 656 -30.60 22.84 29.28
C GLY A 656 -31.88 22.70 28.45
N ASP A 657 -33.03 22.26 28.97
CA ASP A 657 -33.50 21.60 30.20
C ASP A 657 -35.03 21.43 30.00
N THR A 658 -35.70 20.47 30.67
CA THR A 658 -37.17 20.19 30.62
C THR A 658 -37.74 19.78 29.23
N GLY A 659 -38.82 19.00 29.11
CA GLY A 659 -39.62 18.23 30.09
C GLY A 659 -40.92 17.69 29.45
N ASN A 660 -41.33 16.47 29.85
CA ASN A 660 -42.64 15.78 29.67
C ASN A 660 -43.29 15.58 28.28
N ASP A 661 -43.88 14.37 28.13
CA ASP A 661 -45.14 13.98 27.49
C ASP A 661 -45.48 14.43 26.04
N ASP A 662 -46.16 13.65 25.20
CA ASP A 662 -47.15 12.61 25.51
C ASP A 662 -47.28 11.53 24.42
N ARG A 663 -48.05 10.48 24.71
CA ARG A 663 -48.40 9.36 23.80
C ARG A 663 -49.30 9.79 22.64
N ILE A 664 -49.13 9.15 21.47
CA ILE A 664 -50.26 8.71 20.62
C ILE A 664 -49.95 7.31 20.01
N ASP A 665 -50.85 6.35 20.24
CA ASP A 665 -50.91 5.03 19.56
C ASP A 665 -51.43 5.17 18.11
N GLY A 666 -51.06 4.25 17.20
CA GLY A 666 -51.59 4.28 15.83
C GLY A 666 -51.16 3.17 14.88
N SER A 667 -51.65 1.95 15.10
CA SER A 667 -51.58 0.81 14.17
C SER A 667 -52.03 1.11 12.72
N GLY A 668 -51.40 0.51 11.68
CA GLY A 668 -51.87 0.64 10.29
C GLY A 668 -51.17 -0.24 9.24
N ASP A 669 -51.73 -1.43 9.03
CA ASP A 669 -51.27 -2.56 8.20
C ASP A 669 -51.08 -2.31 6.67
N ARG A 670 -50.21 -3.13 6.03
CA ARG A 670 -50.20 -3.57 4.60
C ARG A 670 -50.17 -2.57 3.41
N ALA A 671 -49.17 -2.71 2.51
CA ALA A 671 -49.28 -3.56 1.30
C ALA A 671 -48.22 -3.28 0.20
N ALA A 672 -47.85 -4.34 -0.51
CA ALA A 672 -46.93 -4.47 -1.63
C ALA A 672 -47.02 -3.46 -2.81
N GLY A 673 -45.86 -3.20 -3.45
CA GLY A 673 -45.79 -2.49 -4.74
C GLY A 673 -44.44 -2.59 -5.47
N ARG A 674 -44.17 -3.70 -6.18
CA ARG A 674 -43.06 -3.79 -7.16
C ARG A 674 -43.25 -2.75 -8.27
N ARG A 675 -42.14 -2.18 -8.81
CA ARG A 675 -41.89 -2.12 -10.26
C ARG A 675 -40.47 -1.69 -10.64
N ARG A 676 -39.82 -2.57 -11.42
CA ARG A 676 -38.80 -2.38 -12.46
C ARG A 676 -37.54 -1.59 -12.11
#